data_AF-A0A2P6NML8-F1
#
_entry.id   AF-A0A2P6NML8-F1
#
_cell.length_a   1.000
_cell.length_b   1.000
_cell.length_c   1.000
_cell.angle_alpha   90.00
_cell.angle_beta   90.00
_cell.angle_gamma   90.00
#
_symmetry.space_group_name_H-M   'P 1'
#
loop_
_entity.id
_entity.type
_entity.pdbx_description
1 polymer ?
#
loop_
_entity_poly.entity_id
_entity_poly.type
_entity_poly.pdbx_seq_one_letter_code
_entity_poly.pdbx_strand_id
1 'polypeptide(L)'
;MSARLFLFLSVCISFSVADDCYFLNDCEDATLSFSQCWNCTSGQTLPTAESTIIFQSVDNVTLSNMTLVVREIHIRDSQLTWTQSNVSSFNFFVTSSTVILNASTVLIRQDLSVQSNSSDIRFTDSTLSCTTASFNLTRLSFSSGWTHLNTFNSTLTRLIGSTLNVGSQVVWSGDLKASSSIVVHIPKEDMLVSITSSNSSVTLDDTSIIGPLSWFAGSFSIVNCILDSTSSSTPPNTMSSTSNTSGLLHASYWTDLRNMIYIGDTTIRGAWSLQSEIGNALHRISGSSRLHLKGEWIILQLRAKELTMEEFNPYNTRTIQNVLDVERLIIHRLMISTSYSYLNLSRSTSYTIDEIYSGIISDWTSTPVRGGIPTHFSDSIRTTSECSKWVSDYNISIVYNETALYVTYVPPTPNITYGWSDGIHTSFLDDGHSYWSTYCTDDYLEYYRLIIEDGDHRRVINNIYSNAYTTFPLPDENSCTNKKVKVYLESRGGGEKTRSIPIEVEIRPADVLFARYYPWGFYNDTESRMTALAGADSGKVQIWWNATEIPSICGYEAKQLYFDDQSVTVSQGQFTYRAIRERKMDSPCAITYYAVPAVSVVYTKEGRNIKSSPFVPQDQSYPTSTTYNFYRNLVPVDASITPDHFNLRVIQAYSSSNFKTLQADDVPNIQCACGSFVLVVQIYDLDGTILTSFSLSKTIVQTYTYIAYGRYVMYVTGACTSSILFDSYGGYGRTIRSELILKEEPPSPLRWIIPVSIVGGLIVVVGAVVTFVLVKKRMRHNYYRLE
;
A
#
# COMPACT_ATOMS: atom_id res chain seq x y z
N MET A 1 88.25 -54.43 -19.05
CA MET A 1 88.13 -55.27 -17.83
C MET A 1 87.62 -54.40 -16.70
N SER A 2 86.46 -54.78 -16.16
CA SER A 2 85.83 -54.47 -14.87
C SER A 2 86.18 -53.17 -14.12
N ALA A 3 85.32 -52.15 -14.28
CA ALA A 3 85.17 -51.03 -13.36
C ALA A 3 83.72 -50.50 -13.42
N ARG A 4 82.75 -51.35 -13.10
CA ARG A 4 81.32 -50.98 -12.98
C ARG A 4 80.60 -51.93 -12.02
N LEU A 5 80.88 -51.84 -10.72
CA LEU A 5 80.01 -52.48 -9.72
C LEU A 5 80.27 -51.98 -8.28
N PHE A 6 80.43 -50.69 -8.02
CA PHE A 6 80.49 -50.18 -6.63
C PHE A 6 80.02 -48.73 -6.48
N LEU A 7 79.04 -48.31 -7.31
CA LEU A 7 78.48 -46.95 -7.31
C LEU A 7 76.95 -46.98 -7.26
N PHE A 8 76.40 -47.92 -6.49
CA PHE A 8 74.95 -48.06 -6.23
C PHE A 8 74.61 -48.36 -4.76
N LEU A 9 75.52 -48.08 -3.82
CA LEU A 9 75.27 -48.20 -2.38
C LEU A 9 75.47 -46.85 -1.64
N SER A 10 75.01 -45.78 -2.27
CA SER A 10 74.78 -44.48 -1.62
C SER A 10 73.31 -44.10 -1.76
N VAL A 11 72.42 -45.03 -1.42
CA VAL A 11 71.08 -44.65 -0.97
C VAL A 11 71.23 -44.44 0.52
N CYS A 12 71.22 -43.16 0.93
CA CYS A 12 71.01 -42.78 2.31
C CYS A 12 69.66 -43.36 2.73
N ILE A 13 69.67 -44.55 3.33
CA ILE A 13 68.55 -45.01 4.11
C ILE A 13 68.77 -44.46 5.52
N SER A 14 68.43 -43.19 5.69
CA SER A 14 68.01 -42.69 6.99
C SER A 14 66.62 -43.27 7.21
N PHE A 15 66.54 -44.50 7.72
CA PHE A 15 65.29 -44.97 8.30
C PHE A 15 64.98 -44.03 9.46
N SER A 16 64.06 -43.10 9.23
CA SER A 16 63.34 -42.37 10.26
C SER A 16 62.55 -43.41 11.06
N VAL A 17 63.14 -43.89 12.15
CA VAL A 17 62.42 -44.67 13.15
C VAL A 17 61.54 -43.66 13.89
N ALA A 18 60.23 -43.73 13.71
CA ALA A 18 59.31 -43.09 14.65
C ALA A 18 59.45 -43.87 15.96
N ASP A 19 60.17 -43.32 16.93
CA ASP A 19 60.23 -43.91 18.27
C ASP A 19 58.85 -43.73 18.92
N ASP A 20 58.11 -44.83 19.02
CA ASP A 20 56.91 -44.93 19.84
C ASP A 20 57.34 -44.94 21.32
N CYS A 21 56.92 -43.96 22.12
CA CYS A 21 57.20 -43.90 23.54
C CYS A 21 56.03 -44.48 24.35
N TYR A 22 56.31 -45.51 25.16
CA TYR A 22 55.32 -46.20 25.99
C TYR A 22 55.50 -45.85 27.47
N PHE A 23 54.40 -45.55 28.16
CA PHE A 23 54.36 -45.44 29.61
C PHE A 23 53.48 -46.58 30.12
N LEU A 24 54.11 -47.58 30.76
CA LEU A 24 53.47 -48.80 31.26
C LEU A 24 53.52 -48.86 32.79
N ASN A 25 52.54 -49.59 33.36
CA ASN A 25 52.14 -49.82 34.76
C ASN A 25 53.19 -50.10 35.86
N ASP A 26 54.49 -49.87 35.66
CA ASP A 26 55.56 -50.25 36.62
C ASP A 26 56.24 -49.06 37.33
N CYS A 27 55.63 -47.88 37.32
CA CYS A 27 56.24 -46.66 37.87
C CYS A 27 55.41 -46.08 39.04
N GLU A 28 55.34 -46.81 40.16
CA GLU A 28 54.81 -46.25 41.42
C GLU A 28 55.64 -45.00 41.83
N ASP A 29 54.96 -43.90 42.18
CA ASP A 29 55.49 -42.65 42.75
C ASP A 29 56.37 -41.71 41.88
N ALA A 30 56.33 -41.80 40.55
CA ALA A 30 57.12 -40.89 39.70
C ALA A 30 56.43 -39.54 39.41
N THR A 31 56.89 -38.44 40.03
CA THR A 31 56.78 -37.09 39.43
C THR A 31 57.74 -37.01 38.24
N LEU A 32 57.24 -37.25 37.02
CA LEU A 32 58.07 -37.36 35.82
C LEU A 32 58.56 -35.98 35.34
N SER A 33 59.85 -35.68 35.54
CA SER A 33 60.54 -34.62 34.79
C SER A 33 60.91 -35.14 33.40
N PHE A 34 60.53 -34.40 32.34
CA PHE A 34 60.46 -34.85 30.95
C PHE A 34 61.81 -35.12 30.22
N SER A 35 62.84 -35.59 30.92
CA SER A 35 64.13 -35.88 30.30
C SER A 35 64.26 -37.27 29.65
N GLN A 36 63.27 -38.18 29.76
CA GLN A 36 63.44 -39.57 29.32
C GLN A 36 62.13 -40.19 28.78
N CYS A 37 62.10 -40.63 27.51
CA CYS A 37 61.12 -41.64 27.07
C CYS A 37 61.49 -42.97 27.72
N TRP A 38 60.57 -43.58 28.46
CA TRP A 38 60.81 -44.89 29.06
C TRP A 38 60.45 -46.00 28.08
N ASN A 39 61.46 -46.67 27.53
CA ASN A 39 61.36 -48.10 27.31
C ASN A 39 62.14 -48.73 28.47
N CYS A 40 61.56 -49.64 29.25
CA CYS A 40 62.29 -50.35 30.32
C CYS A 40 63.49 -51.17 29.81
N THR A 41 63.87 -51.11 28.52
CA THR A 41 65.07 -51.78 27.99
C THR A 41 65.87 -51.06 26.89
N SER A 42 65.58 -49.82 26.45
CA SER A 42 66.40 -49.19 25.39
C SER A 42 66.48 -47.66 25.43
N GLY A 43 67.72 -47.15 25.35
CA GLY A 43 68.17 -45.84 24.84
C GLY A 43 67.23 -44.63 24.88
N GLN A 44 67.65 -43.61 25.62
CA GLN A 44 66.99 -42.30 25.75
C GLN A 44 66.93 -41.53 24.40
N THR A 45 65.72 -41.33 23.86
CA THR A 45 65.43 -40.30 22.86
C THR A 45 64.25 -39.46 23.35
N LEU A 46 64.32 -38.14 23.13
CA LEU A 46 63.21 -37.22 23.42
C LEU A 46 62.12 -37.42 22.34
N PRO A 47 60.82 -37.37 22.69
CA PRO A 47 59.76 -37.43 21.69
C PRO A 47 59.94 -36.30 20.68
N THR A 48 59.75 -36.64 19.40
CA THR A 48 59.75 -35.67 18.31
C THR A 48 58.33 -35.47 17.78
N ALA A 49 58.15 -34.51 16.88
CA ALA A 49 56.86 -34.27 16.23
C ALA A 49 56.30 -35.48 15.45
N GLU A 50 57.14 -36.49 15.15
CA GLU A 50 56.75 -37.73 14.46
C GLU A 50 56.47 -38.90 15.43
N SER A 51 56.75 -38.74 16.72
CA SER A 51 56.60 -39.81 17.72
C SER A 51 55.13 -40.10 18.07
N THR A 52 54.83 -41.35 18.40
CA THR A 52 53.57 -41.75 19.06
C THR A 52 53.82 -41.91 20.54
N ILE A 53 52.96 -41.38 21.40
CA ILE A 53 53.01 -41.60 22.85
C ILE A 53 51.83 -42.47 23.26
N ILE A 54 52.11 -43.51 24.06
CA ILE A 54 51.11 -44.44 24.56
C ILE A 54 51.22 -44.51 26.08
N PHE A 55 50.22 -44.00 26.78
CA PHE A 55 50.02 -44.25 28.21
C PHE A 55 49.08 -45.43 28.37
N GLN A 56 49.53 -46.47 29.06
CA GLN A 56 48.74 -47.67 29.25
C GLN A 56 48.86 -48.19 30.67
N SER A 57 47.70 -48.35 31.32
CA SER A 57 47.61 -48.82 32.70
C SER A 57 48.43 -47.95 33.66
N VAL A 58 48.38 -46.64 33.49
CA VAL A 58 49.09 -45.68 34.35
C VAL A 58 48.10 -45.07 35.33
N ASP A 59 48.29 -45.22 36.63
CA ASP A 59 47.36 -44.69 37.63
C ASP A 59 47.92 -43.44 38.35
N ASN A 60 47.05 -42.46 38.59
CA ASN A 60 47.29 -41.23 39.33
C ASN A 60 48.58 -40.43 38.99
N VAL A 61 48.97 -40.39 37.71
CA VAL A 61 50.18 -39.64 37.30
C VAL A 61 49.87 -38.18 37.00
N THR A 62 50.66 -37.28 37.57
CA THR A 62 50.57 -35.84 37.30
C THR A 62 51.79 -35.35 36.52
N LEU A 63 51.55 -34.78 35.35
CA LEU A 63 52.56 -34.16 34.48
C LEU A 63 52.39 -32.64 34.54
N SER A 64 53.40 -31.96 35.10
CA SER A 64 53.33 -30.52 35.35
C SER A 64 54.32 -29.75 34.49
N ASN A 65 53.94 -28.55 34.01
CA ASN A 65 54.79 -27.64 33.23
C ASN A 65 55.42 -28.30 31.99
N MET A 66 54.67 -29.20 31.36
CA MET A 66 55.15 -29.99 30.24
C MET A 66 54.87 -29.28 28.91
N THR A 67 55.84 -29.27 28.00
CA THR A 67 55.61 -28.90 26.59
C THR A 67 55.83 -30.11 25.71
N LEU A 68 54.81 -30.54 24.98
CA LEU A 68 54.83 -31.74 24.15
C LEU A 68 54.37 -31.44 22.72
N VAL A 69 55.13 -31.94 21.74
CA VAL A 69 54.77 -31.86 20.32
C VAL A 69 55.04 -33.22 19.70
N VAL A 70 53.98 -33.96 19.40
CA VAL A 70 54.06 -35.34 18.91
C VAL A 70 53.06 -35.60 17.79
N ARG A 71 53.14 -36.75 17.14
CA ARG A 71 52.19 -37.13 16.10
C ARG A 71 50.91 -37.68 16.73
N GLU A 72 51.00 -38.66 17.62
CA GLU A 72 49.82 -39.30 18.20
C GLU A 72 49.96 -39.47 19.71
N ILE A 73 48.84 -39.38 20.42
CA ILE A 73 48.75 -39.70 21.85
C ILE A 73 47.63 -40.72 22.04
N HIS A 74 47.93 -41.84 22.72
CA HIS A 74 46.98 -42.86 23.15
C HIS A 74 47.02 -42.96 24.66
N ILE A 75 45.86 -42.88 25.33
CA ILE A 75 45.72 -43.11 26.77
C ILE A 75 44.72 -44.25 26.96
N ARG A 76 45.16 -45.34 27.61
CA ARG A 76 44.38 -46.57 27.78
C ARG A 76 44.43 -47.04 29.22
N ASP A 77 43.27 -47.34 29.79
CA ASP A 77 43.13 -47.84 31.17
C ASP A 77 43.96 -47.04 32.20
N SER A 78 44.02 -45.71 32.04
CA SER A 78 44.93 -44.83 32.80
C SER A 78 44.22 -43.66 33.47
N GLN A 79 44.81 -43.09 34.53
CA GLN A 79 44.41 -41.84 35.16
C GLN A 79 45.58 -40.84 35.13
N LEU A 80 45.42 -39.77 34.34
CA LEU A 80 46.46 -38.77 34.09
C LEU A 80 45.94 -37.37 34.40
N THR A 81 46.81 -36.54 34.99
CA THR A 81 46.56 -35.11 35.20
C THR A 81 47.65 -34.28 34.54
N TRP A 82 47.28 -33.39 33.63
CA TRP A 82 48.17 -32.38 33.06
C TRP A 82 47.93 -31.06 33.77
N THR A 83 48.97 -30.51 34.39
CA THR A 83 48.90 -29.24 35.13
C THR A 83 49.84 -28.21 34.50
N GLN A 84 49.31 -27.05 34.11
CA GLN A 84 50.12 -25.98 33.49
C GLN A 84 50.92 -26.43 32.26
N SER A 85 50.37 -27.36 31.49
CA SER A 85 51.07 -28.02 30.38
C SER A 85 50.56 -27.52 29.01
N ASN A 86 51.42 -27.55 28.01
CA ASN A 86 51.13 -27.24 26.61
C ASN A 86 51.40 -28.48 25.73
N VAL A 87 50.35 -29.17 25.33
CA VAL A 87 50.43 -30.42 24.57
C VAL A 87 49.91 -30.20 23.17
N SER A 88 50.64 -30.66 22.16
CA SER A 88 50.17 -30.68 20.79
C SER A 88 50.37 -32.04 20.13
N SER A 89 49.34 -32.50 19.43
CA SER A 89 49.35 -33.75 18.68
C SER A 89 48.62 -33.63 17.34
N PHE A 90 48.80 -34.60 16.46
CA PHE A 90 47.96 -34.75 15.28
C PHE A 90 46.64 -35.44 15.64
N ASN A 91 46.72 -36.57 16.37
CA ASN A 91 45.56 -37.31 16.89
C ASN A 91 45.67 -37.55 18.41
N PHE A 92 44.52 -37.68 19.08
CA PHE A 92 44.46 -37.99 20.50
C PHE A 92 43.34 -39.00 20.81
N PHE A 93 43.71 -40.18 21.30
CA PHE A 93 42.81 -41.27 21.64
C PHE A 93 42.80 -41.54 23.15
N VAL A 94 41.61 -41.66 23.73
CA VAL A 94 41.40 -41.95 25.16
C VAL A 94 40.40 -43.10 25.29
N THR A 95 40.80 -44.19 25.93
CA THR A 95 39.94 -45.37 26.13
C THR A 95 40.01 -45.84 27.56
N SER A 96 38.85 -46.03 28.19
CA SER A 96 38.69 -46.46 29.59
C SER A 96 39.60 -45.69 30.56
N SER A 97 39.76 -44.38 30.37
CA SER A 97 40.78 -43.58 31.05
C SER A 97 40.25 -42.25 31.57
N THR A 98 40.81 -41.77 32.67
CA THR A 98 40.55 -40.43 33.20
C THR A 98 41.68 -39.47 32.81
N VAL A 99 41.35 -38.37 32.17
CA VAL A 99 42.30 -37.31 31.77
C VAL A 99 41.85 -35.99 32.38
N ILE A 100 42.67 -35.41 33.24
CA ILE A 100 42.39 -34.14 33.91
C ILE A 100 43.32 -33.08 33.32
N LEU A 101 42.73 -32.05 32.71
CA LEU A 101 43.41 -30.86 32.23
C LEU A 101 43.21 -29.75 33.27
N ASN A 102 44.30 -29.31 33.87
CA ASN A 102 44.30 -28.24 34.87
C ASN A 102 45.23 -27.11 34.42
N ALA A 103 44.68 -25.91 34.22
CA ALA A 103 45.40 -24.75 33.69
C ALA A 103 46.26 -25.08 32.45
N SER A 104 45.80 -26.00 31.59
CA SER A 104 46.59 -26.57 30.49
C SER A 104 46.00 -26.24 29.12
N THR A 105 46.85 -26.23 28.10
CA THR A 105 46.48 -26.03 26.70
C THR A 105 46.79 -27.29 25.90
N VAL A 106 45.79 -27.80 25.18
CA VAL A 106 45.91 -28.99 24.32
C VAL A 106 45.50 -28.65 22.89
N LEU A 107 46.40 -28.82 21.92
CA LEU A 107 46.16 -28.55 20.50
C LEU A 107 46.28 -29.85 19.69
N ILE A 108 45.15 -30.36 19.20
CA ILE A 108 45.07 -31.56 18.38
C ILE A 108 44.79 -31.10 16.95
N ARG A 109 45.64 -31.44 15.98
CA ARG A 109 45.45 -30.94 14.61
C ARG A 109 44.25 -31.56 13.91
N GLN A 110 43.94 -32.82 14.20
CA GLN A 110 42.87 -33.56 13.55
C GLN A 110 41.82 -34.06 14.55
N ASP A 111 41.95 -35.27 15.07
CA ASP A 111 40.83 -35.96 15.75
C ASP A 111 41.12 -36.24 17.24
N LEU A 112 40.16 -35.85 18.09
CA LEU A 112 40.03 -36.31 19.47
C LEU A 112 38.98 -37.42 19.53
N SER A 113 39.35 -38.62 19.99
CA SER A 113 38.41 -39.74 20.15
C SER A 113 38.49 -40.30 21.55
N VAL A 114 37.37 -40.21 22.28
CA VAL A 114 37.20 -40.69 23.65
C VAL A 114 36.11 -41.75 23.66
N GLN A 115 36.41 -42.93 24.17
CA GLN A 115 35.51 -44.07 24.13
C GLN A 115 35.49 -44.81 25.47
N SER A 116 34.40 -45.53 25.77
CA SER A 116 34.16 -46.32 26.99
C SER A 116 33.50 -45.55 28.13
N ASN A 117 32.56 -46.21 28.82
CA ASN A 117 31.82 -45.69 29.99
C ASN A 117 32.67 -45.37 31.21
N SER A 118 33.90 -45.87 31.24
CA SER A 118 34.92 -45.56 32.24
C SER A 118 35.81 -44.37 31.85
N SER A 119 35.69 -43.84 30.63
CA SER A 119 36.45 -42.66 30.23
C SER A 119 35.85 -41.36 30.73
N ASP A 120 36.70 -40.49 31.28
CA ASP A 120 36.34 -39.19 31.81
C ASP A 120 37.39 -38.14 31.44
N ILE A 121 37.01 -37.11 30.68
CA ILE A 121 37.88 -35.95 30.45
C ILE A 121 37.38 -34.78 31.28
N ARG A 122 38.25 -34.25 32.14
CA ARG A 122 37.94 -33.14 33.04
C ARG A 122 38.77 -31.91 32.69
N PHE A 123 38.12 -30.76 32.67
CA PHE A 123 38.70 -29.46 32.40
C PHE A 123 38.61 -28.59 33.64
N THR A 124 39.71 -27.95 34.01
CA THR A 124 39.77 -26.88 35.02
C THR A 124 40.66 -25.77 34.45
N ASP A 125 40.09 -24.60 34.20
CA ASP A 125 40.74 -23.44 33.56
C ASP A 125 41.61 -23.80 32.34
N SER A 126 41.14 -24.71 31.50
CA SER A 126 41.93 -25.31 30.43
C SER A 126 41.35 -25.03 29.04
N THR A 127 42.23 -25.09 28.04
CA THR A 127 41.89 -24.90 26.64
C THR A 127 42.20 -26.17 25.85
N LEU A 128 41.23 -26.67 25.10
CA LEU A 128 41.46 -27.71 24.09
C LEU A 128 40.99 -27.21 22.73
N SER A 129 41.81 -27.42 21.70
CA SER A 129 41.47 -27.13 20.31
C SER A 129 41.72 -28.35 19.45
N CYS A 130 40.71 -28.81 18.70
CA CYS A 130 40.79 -29.91 17.75
C CYS A 130 40.06 -29.61 16.44
N THR A 131 40.25 -30.42 15.39
CA THR A 131 39.35 -30.35 14.22
C THR A 131 38.06 -31.05 14.59
N THR A 132 38.06 -32.38 14.82
CA THR A 132 36.86 -33.10 15.26
C THR A 132 37.04 -33.73 16.63
N ALA A 133 35.94 -33.82 17.39
CA ALA A 133 35.89 -34.53 18.65
C ALA A 133 34.75 -35.55 18.68
N SER A 134 35.03 -36.76 19.15
CA SER A 134 34.04 -37.82 19.30
C SER A 134 34.13 -38.43 20.69
N PHE A 135 33.02 -38.37 21.41
CA PHE A 135 32.85 -38.91 22.76
C PHE A 135 31.75 -39.97 22.70
N ASN A 136 32.14 -41.23 22.89
CA ASN A 136 31.20 -42.36 22.83
C ASN A 136 31.13 -43.10 24.16
N LEU A 137 29.96 -43.03 24.79
CA LEU A 137 29.67 -43.53 26.13
C LEU A 137 30.66 -42.97 27.14
N THR A 138 30.94 -41.66 27.18
CA THR A 138 32.00 -41.11 28.06
C THR A 138 31.48 -40.00 28.96
N ARG A 139 32.31 -39.54 29.90
CA ARG A 139 32.07 -38.32 30.68
C ARG A 139 33.00 -37.19 30.23
N LEU A 140 32.43 -36.02 30.02
CA LEU A 140 33.14 -34.77 29.74
C LEU A 140 32.73 -33.76 30.80
N SER A 141 33.67 -33.25 31.58
CA SER A 141 33.37 -32.38 32.72
C SER A 141 34.13 -31.06 32.67
N PHE A 142 33.41 -29.95 32.69
CA PHE A 142 33.96 -28.61 32.84
C PHE A 142 33.78 -28.16 34.29
N SER A 143 34.89 -28.10 35.03
CA SER A 143 34.92 -27.72 36.43
C SER A 143 35.48 -26.31 36.58
N SER A 144 34.96 -25.56 37.55
CA SER A 144 35.43 -24.22 37.84
C SER A 144 36.78 -24.25 38.59
N GLY A 145 37.78 -23.57 38.03
CA GLY A 145 39.03 -23.20 38.70
C GLY A 145 39.02 -21.73 39.16
N TRP A 146 40.18 -21.06 39.06
CA TRP A 146 40.40 -19.65 39.39
C TRP A 146 39.85 -18.68 38.34
N THR A 147 39.96 -19.00 37.05
CA THR A 147 39.43 -18.12 35.98
C THR A 147 37.96 -18.39 35.69
N HIS A 148 37.42 -19.50 36.22
CA HIS A 148 36.05 -19.96 36.01
C HIS A 148 35.72 -20.23 34.52
N LEU A 149 36.73 -20.30 33.65
CA LEU A 149 36.58 -20.33 32.20
C LEU A 149 37.34 -21.51 31.59
N ASN A 150 36.62 -22.37 30.89
CA ASN A 150 37.18 -23.41 30.05
C ASN A 150 36.89 -23.10 28.57
N THR A 151 37.83 -23.44 27.68
CA THR A 151 37.67 -23.25 26.23
C THR A 151 37.76 -24.60 25.53
N PHE A 152 36.75 -24.93 24.74
CA PHE A 152 36.70 -26.13 23.92
C PHE A 152 36.42 -25.75 22.47
N ASN A 153 37.42 -25.88 21.61
CA ASN A 153 37.32 -25.52 20.21
C ASN A 153 37.35 -26.77 19.34
N SER A 154 36.29 -26.99 18.56
CA SER A 154 36.25 -28.05 17.55
C SER A 154 35.42 -27.57 16.37
N THR A 155 35.68 -28.01 15.14
CA THR A 155 34.73 -27.75 14.05
C THR A 155 33.44 -28.55 14.21
N LEU A 156 33.54 -29.79 14.73
CA LEU A 156 32.42 -30.67 15.01
C LEU A 156 32.72 -31.58 16.20
N THR A 157 31.83 -31.56 17.19
CA THR A 157 31.84 -32.50 18.32
C THR A 157 30.63 -33.41 18.30
N ARG A 158 30.86 -34.70 18.57
CA ARG A 158 29.82 -35.73 18.69
C ARG A 158 29.83 -36.31 20.10
N LEU A 159 28.67 -36.26 20.76
CA LEU A 159 28.41 -36.93 22.03
C LEU A 159 27.40 -38.05 21.78
N ILE A 160 27.78 -39.30 21.98
CA ILE A 160 26.89 -40.46 21.82
C ILE A 160 26.85 -41.17 23.16
N GLY A 161 25.67 -41.31 23.77
CA GLY A 161 25.55 -41.99 25.07
C GLY A 161 26.37 -41.35 26.20
N SER A 162 26.77 -40.08 26.05
CA SER A 162 27.79 -39.45 26.90
C SER A 162 27.18 -38.48 27.90
N THR A 163 27.90 -38.19 28.98
CA THR A 163 27.51 -37.20 30.00
C THR A 163 28.39 -35.96 29.89
N LEU A 164 27.80 -34.81 29.62
CA LEU A 164 28.43 -33.49 29.63
C LEU A 164 28.07 -32.77 30.94
N ASN A 165 29.06 -32.62 31.83
CA ASN A 165 28.93 -31.89 33.08
C ASN A 165 29.44 -30.46 32.91
N VAL A 166 28.59 -29.47 33.22
CA VAL A 166 28.89 -28.04 33.03
C VAL A 166 28.84 -27.34 34.37
N GLY A 167 30.01 -27.11 34.98
CA GLY A 167 30.18 -26.45 36.27
C GLY A 167 31.12 -25.25 36.24
N SER A 168 31.41 -24.70 35.06
CA SER A 168 32.15 -23.46 34.82
C SER A 168 31.66 -22.79 33.56
N GLN A 169 32.02 -21.53 33.29
CA GLN A 169 31.80 -20.96 31.96
C GLN A 169 32.56 -21.76 30.91
N VAL A 170 31.91 -22.04 29.78
CA VAL A 170 32.49 -22.79 28.66
C VAL A 170 32.36 -21.96 27.39
N VAL A 171 33.51 -21.56 26.82
CA VAL A 171 33.57 -21.06 25.46
C VAL A 171 33.70 -22.25 24.54
N TRP A 172 32.65 -22.51 23.77
CA TRP A 172 32.58 -23.62 22.84
C TRP A 172 32.57 -23.09 21.41
N SER A 173 33.44 -23.60 20.53
CA SER A 173 33.34 -23.29 19.10
C SER A 173 33.01 -24.53 18.27
N GLY A 174 32.32 -24.29 17.15
CA GLY A 174 31.81 -25.26 16.17
C GLY A 174 30.65 -26.14 16.63
N ASP A 175 30.21 -27.01 15.72
CA ASP A 175 28.93 -27.72 15.84
C ASP A 175 28.96 -28.78 16.93
N LEU A 176 27.85 -28.94 17.65
CA LEU A 176 27.65 -30.02 18.62
C LEU A 176 26.48 -30.90 18.19
N LYS A 177 26.74 -32.21 18.11
CA LYS A 177 25.71 -33.23 17.91
C LYS A 177 25.70 -34.19 19.10
N ALA A 178 24.63 -34.18 19.87
CA ALA A 178 24.45 -35.10 20.98
C ALA A 178 23.28 -36.04 20.71
N SER A 179 23.50 -37.34 20.91
CA SER A 179 22.47 -38.38 20.79
C SER A 179 22.47 -39.28 22.03
N SER A 180 21.28 -39.56 22.59
CA SER A 180 21.12 -40.42 23.79
C SER A 180 22.04 -39.99 24.95
N SER A 181 22.29 -38.69 25.08
CA SER A 181 23.29 -38.12 26.00
C SER A 181 22.63 -37.37 27.16
N ILE A 182 23.42 -36.97 28.16
CA ILE A 182 22.94 -36.19 29.30
C ILE A 182 23.83 -34.95 29.44
N VAL A 183 23.22 -33.76 29.46
CA VAL A 183 23.87 -32.50 29.80
C VAL A 183 23.42 -32.09 31.19
N VAL A 184 24.35 -32.02 32.14
CA VAL A 184 24.07 -31.68 33.54
C VAL A 184 24.71 -30.35 33.88
N HIS A 185 23.90 -29.38 34.27
CA HIS A 185 24.38 -28.19 34.95
C HIS A 185 24.73 -28.54 36.40
N ILE A 186 25.99 -28.30 36.78
CA ILE A 186 26.49 -28.52 38.14
C ILE A 186 26.71 -27.14 38.76
N PRO A 187 25.76 -26.64 39.57
CA PRO A 187 25.92 -25.35 40.23
C PRO A 187 27.09 -25.42 41.20
N LYS A 188 27.97 -24.43 41.13
CA LYS A 188 29.03 -24.22 42.10
C LYS A 188 29.09 -22.72 42.37
N GLU A 189 28.76 -22.33 43.61
CA GLU A 189 28.65 -20.93 44.06
C GLU A 189 27.48 -20.15 43.43
N ASP A 190 27.34 -18.85 43.75
CA ASP A 190 26.27 -17.96 43.24
C ASP A 190 26.45 -17.57 41.75
N MET A 191 27.33 -18.25 40.99
CA MET A 191 27.62 -17.93 39.60
C MET A 191 26.71 -18.68 38.62
N LEU A 192 26.10 -17.92 37.70
CA LEU A 192 25.42 -18.46 36.54
C LEU A 192 26.46 -18.96 35.54
N VAL A 193 26.46 -20.27 35.33
CA VAL A 193 27.31 -20.94 34.34
C VAL A 193 26.62 -20.95 32.98
N SER A 194 27.37 -20.64 31.92
CA SER A 194 26.88 -20.64 30.55
C SER A 194 27.82 -21.34 29.58
N ILE A 195 27.23 -21.95 28.54
CA ILE A 195 27.95 -22.34 27.33
C ILE A 195 27.75 -21.23 26.30
N THR A 196 28.82 -20.57 25.89
CA THR A 196 28.79 -19.53 24.86
C THR A 196 29.41 -20.04 23.57
N SER A 197 28.63 -20.03 22.49
CA SER A 197 29.07 -20.48 21.17
C SER A 197 28.57 -19.56 20.06
N SER A 198 29.37 -18.55 19.72
CA SER A 198 29.12 -17.72 18.54
C SER A 198 29.52 -18.53 17.30
N ASN A 199 28.56 -18.90 16.45
CA ASN A 199 28.73 -19.65 15.18
C ASN A 199 28.71 -21.19 15.31
N SER A 200 27.85 -21.75 16.14
CA SER A 200 27.59 -23.21 16.18
C SER A 200 26.13 -23.57 15.98
N SER A 201 25.90 -24.76 15.45
CA SER A 201 24.61 -25.45 15.55
C SER A 201 24.66 -26.49 16.66
N VAL A 202 23.63 -26.50 17.51
CA VAL A 202 23.45 -27.49 18.57
C VAL A 202 22.30 -28.42 18.16
N THR A 203 22.62 -29.68 17.89
CA THR A 203 21.63 -30.72 17.59
C THR A 203 21.59 -31.74 18.73
N LEU A 204 20.43 -31.85 19.37
CA LEU A 204 20.18 -32.78 20.46
C LEU A 204 19.07 -33.75 20.04
N ASP A 205 19.36 -35.04 20.08
CA ASP A 205 18.40 -36.12 19.86
C ASP A 205 18.42 -37.06 21.06
N ASP A 206 17.26 -37.44 21.59
CA ASP A 206 17.15 -38.35 22.73
C ASP A 206 18.01 -37.92 23.94
N THR A 207 18.22 -36.61 24.12
CA THR A 207 19.19 -36.06 25.07
C THR A 207 18.48 -35.34 26.21
N SER A 208 18.98 -35.50 27.43
CA SER A 208 18.42 -34.84 28.61
C SER A 208 19.27 -33.67 29.06
N ILE A 209 18.69 -32.46 29.19
CA ILE A 209 19.31 -31.30 29.85
C ILE A 209 18.74 -31.19 31.26
N ILE A 210 19.61 -31.25 32.26
CA ILE A 210 19.28 -31.31 33.69
C ILE A 210 19.89 -30.09 34.40
N GLY A 211 19.05 -29.28 35.02
CA GLY A 211 19.39 -28.06 35.75
C GLY A 211 19.22 -26.75 34.94
N PRO A 212 19.32 -25.57 35.59
CA PRO A 212 19.11 -24.27 34.96
C PRO A 212 20.35 -23.84 34.14
N LEU A 213 20.49 -24.41 32.94
CA LEU A 213 21.59 -24.11 32.02
C LEU A 213 21.28 -22.88 31.15
N SER A 214 22.25 -21.99 31.00
CA SER A 214 22.24 -20.95 29.95
C SER A 214 23.13 -21.37 28.78
N TRP A 215 22.55 -21.45 27.58
CA TRP A 215 23.26 -21.86 26.37
C TRP A 215 23.01 -20.88 25.23
N PHE A 216 24.11 -20.31 24.73
CA PHE A 216 24.13 -19.43 23.58
C PHE A 216 24.73 -20.18 22.38
N ALA A 217 24.00 -20.23 21.26
CA ALA A 217 24.43 -20.88 20.04
C ALA A 217 23.97 -20.10 18.80
N GLY A 218 24.40 -20.50 17.60
CA GLY A 218 23.84 -19.99 16.35
C GLY A 218 22.45 -20.56 16.05
N SER A 219 22.22 -21.84 16.35
CA SER A 219 20.90 -22.48 16.23
C SER A 219 20.76 -23.70 17.15
N PHE A 220 19.50 -24.07 17.43
CA PHE A 220 19.13 -25.25 18.21
C PHE A 220 18.15 -26.13 17.43
N SER A 221 18.45 -27.43 17.36
CA SER A 221 17.54 -28.47 16.91
C SER A 221 17.45 -29.54 17.98
N ILE A 222 16.34 -29.58 18.71
CA ILE A 222 16.15 -30.41 19.90
C ILE A 222 14.96 -31.34 19.66
N VAL A 223 15.19 -32.64 19.61
CA VAL A 223 14.14 -33.62 19.29
C VAL A 223 14.19 -34.80 20.25
N ASN A 224 13.03 -35.32 20.66
CA ASN A 224 12.93 -36.45 21.60
C ASN A 224 13.65 -36.22 22.93
N CYS A 225 13.76 -34.97 23.38
CA CYS A 225 14.60 -34.61 24.54
C CYS A 225 13.78 -34.45 25.83
N ILE A 226 14.50 -34.32 26.94
CA ILE A 226 13.96 -33.85 28.23
C ILE A 226 14.73 -32.59 28.64
N LEU A 227 14.03 -31.47 28.85
CA LEU A 227 14.61 -30.27 29.45
C LEU A 227 14.02 -30.10 30.86
N ASP A 228 14.82 -30.25 31.90
CA ASP A 228 14.36 -30.16 33.28
C ASP A 228 15.23 -29.21 34.10
N SER A 229 14.76 -27.98 34.29
CA SER A 229 15.43 -26.98 35.13
C SER A 229 15.09 -27.09 36.63
N THR A 230 14.17 -27.97 37.03
CA THR A 230 13.76 -28.14 38.44
C THR A 230 14.68 -29.05 39.24
N SER A 231 15.48 -29.85 38.55
CA SER A 231 16.41 -30.78 39.15
C SER A 231 17.60 -30.03 39.77
N SER A 232 17.58 -29.88 41.11
CA SER A 232 18.78 -29.49 41.84
C SER A 232 19.78 -30.64 41.75
N SER A 233 20.87 -30.49 41.00
CA SER A 233 21.94 -31.48 40.96
C SER A 233 22.76 -31.54 42.26
N THR A 234 22.44 -30.71 43.26
CA THR A 234 22.96 -30.76 44.65
C THR A 234 21.95 -30.18 45.66
N PRO A 235 21.86 -30.73 46.89
CA PRO A 235 20.93 -30.24 47.91
C PRO A 235 21.31 -28.82 48.41
N PRO A 236 20.34 -27.96 48.73
CA PRO A 236 20.58 -26.56 49.10
C PRO A 236 21.09 -26.47 50.53
N ASN A 237 22.41 -26.43 50.71
CA ASN A 237 23.05 -26.11 51.98
C ASN A 237 23.73 -24.74 51.92
N THR A 238 23.03 -23.70 51.45
CA THR A 238 23.37 -22.31 51.75
C THR A 238 22.16 -21.42 51.53
N MET A 239 21.67 -20.80 52.61
CA MET A 239 20.72 -19.69 52.58
C MET A 239 21.40 -18.48 51.93
N SER A 240 21.09 -18.19 50.67
CA SER A 240 21.39 -16.92 50.01
C SER A 240 20.48 -16.74 48.79
N SER A 241 20.04 -15.52 48.60
CA SER A 241 18.88 -15.07 47.85
C SER A 241 19.03 -15.09 46.32
N THR A 242 17.89 -15.27 45.64
CA THR A 242 17.64 -14.92 44.21
C THR A 242 18.43 -15.68 43.13
N SER A 243 18.58 -17.00 43.26
CA SER A 243 19.04 -17.81 42.13
C SER A 243 17.97 -17.86 41.02
N ASN A 244 18.29 -17.36 39.83
CA ASN A 244 17.50 -17.59 38.62
C ASN A 244 17.39 -19.11 38.36
N THR A 245 16.30 -19.73 38.80
CA THR A 245 16.04 -21.17 38.60
C THR A 245 15.52 -21.48 37.18
N SER A 246 15.84 -20.64 36.20
CA SER A 246 15.36 -20.75 34.82
C SER A 246 16.50 -21.09 33.86
N GLY A 247 16.30 -22.09 33.02
CA GLY A 247 17.19 -22.31 31.88
C GLY A 247 16.99 -21.24 30.79
N LEU A 248 18.03 -20.98 30.01
CA LEU A 248 18.01 -20.03 28.89
C LEU A 248 18.62 -20.68 27.65
N LEU A 249 17.87 -20.71 26.55
CA LEU A 249 18.41 -21.01 25.22
C LEU A 249 18.32 -19.74 24.37
N HIS A 250 19.47 -19.26 23.92
CA HIS A 250 19.57 -18.06 23.10
C HIS A 250 20.26 -18.38 21.78
N ALA A 251 19.52 -18.27 20.67
CA ALA A 251 20.05 -18.40 19.33
C ALA A 251 20.35 -17.02 18.71
N SER A 252 21.57 -16.83 18.21
CA SER A 252 22.00 -15.58 17.58
C SER A 252 23.00 -15.85 16.44
N TYR A 253 22.55 -16.21 15.22
CA TYR A 253 23.39 -16.15 14.01
C TYR A 253 22.62 -16.18 12.68
N TRP A 254 23.28 -15.70 11.62
CA TRP A 254 22.74 -15.05 10.42
C TRP A 254 23.18 -15.79 9.15
N THR A 255 22.42 -16.77 8.65
CA THR A 255 22.38 -17.20 7.22
C THR A 255 21.29 -18.27 6.99
N ASP A 256 20.17 -17.86 6.40
CA ASP A 256 19.35 -18.63 5.45
C ASP A 256 18.73 -19.99 5.84
N LEU A 257 18.45 -20.25 7.13
CA LEU A 257 17.74 -21.47 7.54
C LEU A 257 16.42 -21.17 8.26
N ARG A 258 15.37 -21.90 7.82
CA ARG A 258 14.10 -22.00 8.51
C ARG A 258 14.35 -22.63 9.89
N ASN A 259 13.92 -21.93 10.94
CA ASN A 259 13.96 -22.34 12.35
C ASN A 259 15.34 -22.21 13.06
N MET A 260 15.65 -21.04 13.63
CA MET A 260 16.80 -20.82 14.54
C MET A 260 16.70 -21.64 15.83
N ILE A 261 15.50 -21.77 16.39
CA ILE A 261 15.20 -22.73 17.48
C ILE A 261 14.08 -23.66 17.01
N TYR A 262 14.38 -24.95 16.93
CA TYR A 262 13.40 -26.01 16.72
C TYR A 262 13.41 -26.95 17.93
N ILE A 263 12.26 -27.11 18.59
CA ILE A 263 12.07 -28.10 19.65
C ILE A 263 10.87 -28.99 19.29
N GLY A 264 11.10 -30.30 19.15
CA GLY A 264 10.11 -31.28 18.70
C GLY A 264 10.01 -32.47 19.66
N ASP A 265 8.80 -32.98 19.87
CA ASP A 265 8.54 -34.25 20.57
C ASP A 265 9.28 -34.34 21.92
N THR A 266 9.26 -33.24 22.69
CA THR A 266 10.16 -33.02 23.83
C THR A 266 9.36 -32.74 25.10
N THR A 267 9.85 -33.22 26.25
CA THR A 267 9.27 -32.94 27.56
C THR A 267 10.01 -31.78 28.25
N ILE A 268 9.32 -30.69 28.60
CA ILE A 268 9.91 -29.54 29.28
C ILE A 268 9.33 -29.38 30.68
N ARG A 269 10.22 -29.21 31.67
CA ARG A 269 9.90 -29.01 33.10
C ARG A 269 10.69 -27.83 33.66
N GLY A 270 10.09 -27.18 34.65
CA GLY A 270 10.66 -25.99 35.29
C GLY A 270 10.50 -24.73 34.45
N ALA A 271 11.29 -23.70 34.74
CA ALA A 271 11.26 -22.44 34.01
C ALA A 271 12.31 -22.43 32.89
N TRP A 272 11.90 -21.99 31.70
CA TRP A 272 12.79 -21.84 30.54
C TRP A 272 12.47 -20.56 29.77
N SER A 273 13.51 -19.81 29.40
CA SER A 273 13.42 -18.73 28.44
C SER A 273 14.07 -19.16 27.13
N LEU A 274 13.33 -19.00 26.03
CA LEU A 274 13.79 -19.31 24.69
C LEU A 274 13.80 -18.01 23.88
N GLN A 275 14.98 -17.63 23.36
CA GLN A 275 15.20 -16.31 22.77
C GLN A 275 15.89 -16.44 21.41
N SER A 276 15.27 -15.84 20.39
CA SER A 276 15.76 -15.83 19.01
C SER A 276 14.94 -14.83 18.21
N GLU A 277 15.52 -14.16 17.22
CA GLU A 277 14.83 -13.09 16.48
C GLU A 277 13.74 -13.63 15.53
N ILE A 278 14.07 -14.62 14.69
CA ILE A 278 13.17 -15.08 13.62
C ILE A 278 13.21 -16.59 13.46
N GLY A 279 12.07 -17.15 13.01
CA GLY A 279 11.93 -18.57 12.73
C GLY A 279 12.17 -19.42 13.98
N ASN A 280 11.17 -19.57 14.85
CA ASN A 280 11.25 -20.51 15.94
C ASN A 280 10.03 -21.43 15.92
N ALA A 281 10.20 -22.67 16.37
CA ALA A 281 9.15 -23.66 16.34
C ALA A 281 9.18 -24.57 17.56
N LEU A 282 8.00 -24.73 18.17
CA LEU A 282 7.68 -25.74 19.17
C LEU A 282 6.69 -26.73 18.57
N HIS A 283 7.02 -28.01 18.58
CA HIS A 283 6.17 -29.07 18.04
C HIS A 283 6.02 -30.19 19.08
N ARG A 284 4.78 -30.53 19.45
CA ARG A 284 4.46 -31.63 20.37
C ARG A 284 5.25 -31.55 21.68
N ILE A 285 5.13 -30.40 22.33
CA ILE A 285 5.77 -30.19 23.63
C ILE A 285 4.83 -30.63 24.74
N SER A 286 5.36 -31.36 25.72
CA SER A 286 4.61 -31.78 26.90
C SER A 286 5.35 -31.44 28.20
N GLY A 287 4.62 -31.34 29.30
CA GLY A 287 5.19 -31.13 30.63
C GLY A 287 4.44 -30.09 31.46
N SER A 288 5.12 -29.58 32.47
CA SER A 288 4.56 -28.64 33.46
C SER A 288 5.45 -27.40 33.59
N SER A 289 5.99 -26.93 32.47
CA SER A 289 6.95 -25.84 32.40
C SER A 289 6.33 -24.45 32.50
N ARG A 290 7.16 -23.48 32.90
CA ARG A 290 6.92 -22.05 32.66
C ARG A 290 7.81 -21.61 31.52
N LEU A 291 7.22 -21.25 30.39
CA LEU A 291 7.93 -20.87 29.17
C LEU A 291 7.84 -19.37 28.94
N HIS A 292 8.98 -18.74 28.68
CA HIS A 292 9.06 -17.38 28.18
C HIS A 292 9.66 -17.38 26.78
N LEU A 293 8.85 -16.99 25.79
CA LEU A 293 9.20 -17.00 24.37
C LEU A 293 9.42 -15.57 23.87
N LYS A 294 10.63 -15.32 23.36
CA LYS A 294 11.02 -14.04 22.75
C LYS A 294 11.27 -14.23 21.25
N GLY A 295 10.75 -13.31 20.44
CA GLY A 295 10.80 -13.31 18.97
C GLY A 295 9.62 -14.06 18.31
N GLU A 296 9.78 -14.47 17.06
CA GLU A 296 8.69 -15.09 16.29
C GLU A 296 8.59 -16.61 16.52
N TRP A 297 7.43 -17.11 16.97
CA TRP A 297 7.21 -18.52 17.31
C TRP A 297 6.04 -19.17 16.57
N ILE A 298 6.28 -20.38 16.06
CA ILE A 298 5.26 -21.31 15.55
C ILE A 298 5.04 -22.41 16.59
N ILE A 299 3.80 -22.60 17.05
CA ILE A 299 3.49 -23.55 18.14
C ILE A 299 2.47 -24.59 17.68
N LEU A 300 2.93 -25.81 17.41
CA LEU A 300 2.12 -26.93 16.95
C LEU A 300 2.00 -27.95 18.09
N GLN A 301 1.05 -27.74 19.01
CA GLN A 301 0.80 -28.50 20.23
C GLN A 301 1.80 -28.24 21.37
N LEU A 302 1.28 -27.63 22.44
CA LEU A 302 2.03 -27.34 23.66
C LEU A 302 1.16 -27.62 24.88
N ARG A 303 1.70 -28.42 25.79
CA ARG A 303 1.22 -28.54 27.17
C ARG A 303 2.27 -27.99 28.13
N ALA A 304 1.90 -26.96 28.87
CA ALA A 304 2.76 -26.31 29.86
C ALA A 304 1.92 -25.75 31.02
N LYS A 305 2.57 -25.28 32.08
CA LYS A 305 1.89 -24.59 33.17
C LYS A 305 1.59 -23.15 32.79
N GLU A 306 2.60 -22.43 32.32
CA GLU A 306 2.53 -21.01 32.00
C GLU A 306 3.30 -20.72 30.71
N LEU A 307 2.73 -19.87 29.86
CA LEU A 307 3.36 -19.41 28.64
C LEU A 307 3.31 -17.88 28.57
N THR A 308 4.46 -17.24 28.44
CA THR A 308 4.58 -15.80 28.16
C THR A 308 5.21 -15.61 26.78
N MET A 309 4.60 -14.78 25.95
CA MET A 309 5.07 -14.46 24.61
C MET A 309 5.26 -12.94 24.49
N GLU A 310 6.46 -12.49 24.12
CA GLU A 310 6.70 -11.05 23.86
C GLU A 310 5.87 -10.57 22.65
N GLU A 311 5.82 -11.37 21.58
CA GLU A 311 5.04 -11.08 20.40
C GLU A 311 4.44 -12.37 19.82
N PHE A 312 3.20 -12.31 19.33
CA PHE A 312 2.58 -13.40 18.61
C PHE A 312 1.97 -12.91 17.29
N ASN A 313 2.42 -13.50 16.18
CA ASN A 313 1.90 -13.22 14.85
C ASN A 313 1.26 -14.48 14.24
N PRO A 314 -0.08 -14.53 14.10
CA PRO A 314 -0.78 -15.65 13.47
C PRO A 314 -0.34 -15.92 12.02
N TYR A 315 0.15 -14.93 11.28
CA TYR A 315 0.60 -15.08 9.88
C TYR A 315 1.61 -16.19 9.67
N ASN A 316 2.54 -16.33 10.62
CA ASN A 316 3.66 -17.27 10.50
C ASN A 316 3.24 -18.74 10.73
N THR A 317 1.98 -18.99 11.10
CA THR A 317 1.45 -20.34 11.33
C THR A 317 0.75 -20.86 10.08
N ARG A 318 1.53 -21.36 9.10
CA ARG A 318 1.00 -21.84 7.80
C ARG A 318 0.11 -23.10 7.87
N THR A 319 -0.12 -23.70 9.04
CA THR A 319 -0.89 -24.95 9.19
C THR A 319 -1.74 -24.96 10.46
N ILE A 320 -3.05 -24.96 10.21
CA ILE A 320 -4.22 -25.42 10.99
C ILE A 320 -3.94 -26.02 12.39
N GLN A 321 -4.54 -25.37 13.40
CA GLN A 321 -4.81 -25.82 14.78
C GLN A 321 -3.61 -25.96 15.74
N ASN A 322 -3.14 -24.82 16.25
CA ASN A 322 -2.27 -24.75 17.43
C ASN A 322 -3.11 -25.06 18.67
N VAL A 323 -3.13 -26.31 19.15
CA VAL A 323 -3.78 -26.63 20.44
C VAL A 323 -2.83 -26.28 21.58
N LEU A 324 -3.20 -25.26 22.35
CA LEU A 324 -2.48 -24.82 23.54
C LEU A 324 -3.26 -25.19 24.79
N ASP A 325 -2.70 -26.13 25.54
CA ASP A 325 -3.20 -26.53 26.84
C ASP A 325 -2.23 -26.00 27.92
N VAL A 326 -2.49 -24.77 28.35
CA VAL A 326 -1.69 -24.10 29.39
C VAL A 326 -2.61 -23.55 30.46
N GLU A 327 -2.19 -23.51 31.73
CA GLU A 327 -3.04 -22.94 32.78
C GLU A 327 -3.17 -21.42 32.60
N ARG A 328 -2.07 -20.76 32.24
CA ARG A 328 -1.98 -19.31 32.02
C ARG A 328 -1.17 -18.95 30.78
N LEU A 329 -1.72 -18.09 29.94
CA LEU A 329 -1.10 -17.51 28.76
C LEU A 329 -1.03 -15.98 28.89
N ILE A 330 0.13 -15.40 28.62
CA ILE A 330 0.33 -13.94 28.55
C ILE A 330 0.92 -13.62 27.18
N ILE A 331 0.24 -12.76 26.42
CA ILE A 331 0.73 -12.24 25.15
C ILE A 331 0.94 -10.73 25.33
N HIS A 332 2.19 -10.28 25.34
CA HIS A 332 2.48 -8.86 25.47
C HIS A 332 2.02 -8.08 24.23
N ARG A 333 2.29 -8.61 23.03
CA ARG A 333 1.82 -7.99 21.78
C ARG A 333 1.23 -9.02 20.83
N LEU A 334 -0.05 -8.88 20.50
CA LEU A 334 -0.74 -9.66 19.49
C LEU A 334 -0.75 -8.90 18.16
N MET A 335 -0.11 -9.46 17.14
CA MET A 335 -0.17 -8.89 15.78
C MET A 335 -1.38 -9.41 15.02
N ILE A 336 -2.13 -8.52 14.39
CA ILE A 336 -3.24 -8.84 13.49
C ILE A 336 -2.78 -8.66 12.05
N SER A 337 -2.98 -9.70 11.23
CA SER A 337 -2.64 -9.73 9.82
C SER A 337 -3.72 -10.42 8.98
N THR A 338 -3.60 -10.41 7.64
CA THR A 338 -4.59 -10.97 6.67
C THR A 338 -4.77 -12.48 6.81
N SER A 339 -4.03 -13.13 7.70
CA SER A 339 -4.05 -14.59 7.82
C SER A 339 -5.34 -15.09 8.47
N TYR A 340 -5.81 -16.23 7.97
CA TYR A 340 -6.91 -17.02 8.57
C TYR A 340 -6.46 -17.84 9.79
N SER A 341 -5.19 -17.75 10.17
CA SER A 341 -4.65 -18.51 11.30
C SER A 341 -5.07 -17.94 12.64
N TYR A 342 -5.20 -18.83 13.63
CA TYR A 342 -5.65 -18.49 14.97
C TYR A 342 -4.98 -19.37 16.02
N LEU A 343 -4.89 -18.86 17.23
CA LEU A 343 -4.51 -19.59 18.42
C LEU A 343 -5.71 -20.38 18.94
N ASN A 344 -5.60 -21.70 19.10
CA ASN A 344 -6.69 -22.52 19.64
C ASN A 344 -6.37 -22.92 21.08
N LEU A 345 -7.04 -22.29 22.04
CA LEU A 345 -6.82 -22.48 23.46
C LEU A 345 -7.77 -23.55 24.02
N SER A 346 -7.25 -24.38 24.93
CA SER A 346 -8.09 -25.24 25.76
C SER A 346 -9.11 -24.41 26.56
N ARG A 347 -10.26 -24.99 26.92
CA ARG A 347 -11.31 -24.31 27.70
C ARG A 347 -10.87 -23.95 29.12
N SER A 348 -9.83 -24.62 29.64
CA SER A 348 -9.22 -24.33 30.94
C SER A 348 -8.12 -23.26 30.89
N THR A 349 -7.69 -22.85 29.70
CA THR A 349 -6.59 -21.90 29.53
C THR A 349 -7.03 -20.49 29.86
N SER A 350 -6.49 -19.90 30.92
CA SER A 350 -6.65 -18.46 31.15
C SER A 350 -5.67 -17.67 30.27
N TYR A 351 -6.09 -16.57 29.66
CA TYR A 351 -5.20 -15.77 28.81
C TYR A 351 -5.37 -14.25 28.97
N THR A 352 -4.26 -13.52 28.88
CA THR A 352 -4.19 -12.05 28.94
C THR A 352 -3.47 -11.52 27.70
N ILE A 353 -3.92 -10.39 27.17
CA ILE A 353 -3.29 -9.67 26.06
C ILE A 353 -3.08 -8.22 26.47
N ASP A 354 -1.84 -7.73 26.39
CA ASP A 354 -1.52 -6.36 26.82
C ASP A 354 -1.71 -5.33 25.67
N GLU A 355 -1.26 -5.67 24.46
CA GLU A 355 -1.36 -4.83 23.27
C GLU A 355 -1.86 -5.62 22.04
N ILE A 356 -2.72 -4.99 21.25
CA ILE A 356 -3.12 -5.46 19.92
C ILE A 356 -2.58 -4.49 18.88
N TYR A 357 -1.74 -5.01 17.98
CA TYR A 357 -1.17 -4.26 16.86
C TYR A 357 -1.78 -4.73 15.54
N SER A 358 -2.41 -3.82 14.80
CA SER A 358 -2.89 -4.09 13.44
C SER A 358 -1.83 -3.71 12.40
N GLY A 359 -1.36 -4.69 11.61
CA GLY A 359 -0.51 -4.42 10.44
C GLY A 359 -1.29 -3.82 9.27
N ILE A 360 -0.60 -3.47 8.18
CA ILE A 360 -1.21 -3.03 6.90
C ILE A 360 -1.94 -4.21 6.27
N ILE A 361 -3.20 -4.49 6.64
CA ILE A 361 -4.01 -5.49 5.94
C ILE A 361 -5.52 -5.19 5.93
N SER A 362 -6.17 -5.70 4.87
CA SER A 362 -7.59 -5.56 4.47
C SER A 362 -8.61 -5.69 5.60
N ASP A 363 -9.64 -4.86 5.54
CA ASP A 363 -10.65 -4.53 6.56
C ASP A 363 -11.58 -5.68 7.02
N TRP A 364 -11.01 -6.76 7.55
CA TRP A 364 -11.74 -7.94 8.01
C TRP A 364 -11.72 -8.03 9.53
N THR A 365 -12.79 -8.58 10.10
CA THR A 365 -12.77 -9.05 11.49
C THR A 365 -11.89 -10.29 11.56
N SER A 366 -10.76 -10.19 12.26
CA SER A 366 -9.88 -11.32 12.52
C SER A 366 -10.35 -12.08 13.76
N THR A 367 -10.08 -13.39 13.80
CA THR A 367 -10.34 -14.26 14.97
C THR A 367 -9.04 -14.83 15.52
N PRO A 368 -8.11 -13.99 16.01
CA PRO A 368 -6.73 -14.39 16.31
C PRO A 368 -6.63 -15.41 17.45
N VAL A 369 -7.63 -15.50 18.33
CA VAL A 369 -7.69 -16.45 19.44
C VAL A 369 -9.07 -17.10 19.48
N ARG A 370 -9.12 -18.43 19.64
CA ARG A 370 -10.35 -19.23 19.80
C ARG A 370 -10.26 -20.06 21.08
N GLY A 371 -11.36 -20.15 21.83
CA GLY A 371 -11.40 -20.80 23.15
C GLY A 371 -10.69 -20.00 24.24
N GLY A 372 -10.34 -20.68 25.33
CA GLY A 372 -9.72 -20.08 26.52
C GLY A 372 -10.68 -19.19 27.33
N ILE A 373 -10.21 -18.71 28.49
CA ILE A 373 -10.91 -17.81 29.40
C ILE A 373 -10.10 -16.50 29.46
N PRO A 374 -10.59 -15.38 28.93
CA PRO A 374 -9.88 -14.11 29.02
C PRO A 374 -9.82 -13.66 30.47
N THR A 375 -8.64 -13.22 30.87
CA THR A 375 -8.39 -12.59 32.16
C THR A 375 -7.80 -11.21 31.89
N HIS A 376 -8.29 -10.19 32.60
CA HIS A 376 -7.80 -8.81 32.45
C HIS A 376 -8.00 -8.17 31.06
N PHE A 377 -9.07 -8.52 30.35
CA PHE A 377 -9.61 -7.69 29.28
C PHE A 377 -10.39 -6.52 29.90
N SER A 378 -9.69 -5.58 30.54
CA SER A 378 -10.32 -4.31 30.93
C SER A 378 -10.52 -3.43 29.70
N ASP A 379 -11.29 -2.35 29.85
CA ASP A 379 -11.57 -1.30 28.84
C ASP A 379 -10.31 -0.53 28.35
N SER A 380 -9.12 -1.09 28.50
CA SER A 380 -7.82 -0.41 28.32
C SER A 380 -6.77 -1.28 27.63
N ILE A 381 -7.15 -2.29 26.83
CA ILE A 381 -6.20 -2.97 25.95
C ILE A 381 -5.60 -1.91 25.03
N ARG A 382 -4.27 -1.86 24.98
CA ARG A 382 -3.60 -0.90 24.11
C ARG A 382 -3.80 -1.34 22.66
N THR A 383 -4.39 -0.48 21.85
CA THR A 383 -4.56 -0.72 20.41
C THR A 383 -3.66 0.19 19.62
N THR A 384 -2.87 -0.38 18.72
CA THR A 384 -1.98 0.36 17.82
C THR A 384 -2.16 -0.16 16.40
N SER A 385 -1.90 0.68 15.40
CA SER A 385 -1.97 0.29 14.00
C SER A 385 -0.84 0.94 13.20
N GLU A 386 -0.36 0.25 12.18
CA GLU A 386 0.55 0.84 11.20
C GLU A 386 -0.08 2.05 10.48
N CYS A 387 -1.40 2.04 10.34
CA CYS A 387 -2.20 3.12 9.76
C CYS A 387 -2.16 4.42 10.55
N SER A 388 -1.77 4.39 11.83
CA SER A 388 -1.63 5.59 12.66
C SER A 388 -0.64 6.63 12.12
N LYS A 389 0.27 6.22 11.21
CA LYS A 389 1.21 7.13 10.54
C LYS A 389 0.57 7.93 9.40
N TRP A 390 -0.56 7.46 8.86
CA TRP A 390 -1.14 7.91 7.61
C TRP A 390 -2.53 8.52 7.79
N VAL A 391 -3.33 7.97 8.71
CA VAL A 391 -4.69 8.41 8.99
C VAL A 391 -4.88 8.66 10.48
N SER A 392 -5.62 9.72 10.82
CA SER A 392 -6.16 9.92 12.16
C SER A 392 -7.50 9.21 12.31
N ASP A 393 -8.00 9.08 13.54
CA ASP A 393 -9.41 8.72 13.80
C ASP A 393 -9.85 7.31 13.36
N TYR A 394 -8.89 6.41 13.12
CA TYR A 394 -9.15 4.97 13.04
C TYR A 394 -9.47 4.39 14.42
N ASN A 395 -10.15 3.24 14.45
CA ASN A 395 -10.43 2.53 15.69
C ASN A 395 -10.19 1.01 15.52
N ILE A 396 -9.95 0.31 16.63
CA ILE A 396 -9.87 -1.16 16.65
C ILE A 396 -10.93 -1.65 17.62
N SER A 397 -11.97 -2.29 17.09
CA SER A 397 -13.02 -2.90 17.88
C SER A 397 -12.56 -4.28 18.36
N ILE A 398 -12.64 -4.51 19.67
CA ILE A 398 -12.28 -5.77 20.31
C ILE A 398 -13.52 -6.34 20.97
N VAL A 399 -13.91 -7.53 20.54
CA VAL A 399 -15.10 -8.23 21.05
C VAL A 399 -14.67 -9.63 21.43
N TYR A 400 -15.09 -10.10 22.60
CA TYR A 400 -14.84 -11.47 23.03
C TYR A 400 -16.15 -12.16 23.43
N ASN A 401 -16.29 -13.42 23.03
CA ASN A 401 -17.35 -14.30 23.49
C ASN A 401 -16.79 -15.69 23.85
N GLU A 402 -17.65 -16.63 24.28
CA GLU A 402 -17.24 -17.98 24.68
C GLU A 402 -16.50 -18.78 23.58
N THR A 403 -16.58 -18.34 22.32
CA THR A 403 -15.98 -19.04 21.17
C THR A 403 -14.64 -18.45 20.73
N ALA A 404 -14.49 -17.13 20.73
CA ALA A 404 -13.31 -16.48 20.17
C ALA A 404 -13.16 -15.01 20.63
N LEU A 405 -11.94 -14.52 20.46
CA LEU A 405 -11.62 -13.10 20.39
C LEU A 405 -11.77 -12.63 18.94
N TYR A 406 -12.53 -11.57 18.73
CA TYR A 406 -12.75 -10.90 17.45
C TYR A 406 -12.08 -9.53 17.51
N VAL A 407 -11.25 -9.24 16.52
CA VAL A 407 -10.57 -7.96 16.40
C VAL A 407 -10.89 -7.39 15.02
N THR A 408 -11.50 -6.21 14.98
CA THR A 408 -11.94 -5.56 13.75
C THR A 408 -11.26 -4.20 13.63
N TYR A 409 -10.48 -4.00 12.56
CA TYR A 409 -10.02 -2.68 12.18
C TYR A 409 -11.20 -1.87 11.62
N VAL A 410 -11.41 -0.67 12.15
CA VAL A 410 -12.45 0.27 11.74
C VAL A 410 -11.75 1.47 11.08
N PRO A 411 -11.84 1.61 9.75
CA PRO A 411 -11.23 2.73 9.05
C PRO A 411 -11.90 4.06 9.45
N PRO A 412 -11.21 5.19 9.27
CA PRO A 412 -11.82 6.50 9.44
C PRO A 412 -12.95 6.70 8.42
N THR A 413 -13.88 7.60 8.73
CA THR A 413 -14.89 8.01 7.75
C THR A 413 -14.23 8.72 6.57
N PRO A 414 -14.64 8.46 5.31
CA PRO A 414 -14.08 9.13 4.14
C PRO A 414 -14.13 10.64 4.27
N ASN A 415 -13.13 11.32 3.73
CA ASN A 415 -13.06 12.78 3.81
C ASN A 415 -14.02 13.42 2.79
N ILE A 416 -15.22 13.74 3.26
CA ILE A 416 -16.27 14.32 2.41
C ILE A 416 -16.30 15.83 2.57
N THR A 417 -16.00 16.55 1.48
CA THR A 417 -15.89 18.02 1.48
C THR A 417 -17.25 18.71 1.64
N TYR A 418 -18.27 18.23 0.89
CA TYR A 418 -19.66 18.66 1.00
C TYR A 418 -20.58 17.70 0.22
N GLY A 419 -21.89 17.76 0.50
CA GLY A 419 -22.93 17.15 -0.32
C GLY A 419 -23.70 18.16 -1.17
N TRP A 420 -24.42 17.70 -2.18
CA TRP A 420 -25.40 18.50 -2.93
C TRP A 420 -26.54 17.61 -3.41
N SER A 421 -27.72 18.19 -3.63
CA SER A 421 -28.87 17.51 -4.22
C SER A 421 -29.38 18.28 -5.42
N ASP A 422 -29.71 17.60 -6.52
CA ASP A 422 -30.37 18.21 -7.70
C ASP A 422 -31.87 17.90 -7.75
N GLY A 423 -32.42 17.23 -6.71
CA GLY A 423 -33.80 16.76 -6.66
C GLY A 423 -34.05 15.42 -7.35
N ILE A 424 -33.04 14.84 -8.02
CA ILE A 424 -33.05 13.49 -8.60
C ILE A 424 -32.07 12.59 -7.84
N HIS A 425 -30.91 13.13 -7.50
CA HIS A 425 -29.82 12.51 -6.77
C HIS A 425 -29.27 13.45 -5.70
N THR A 426 -28.83 12.88 -4.59
CA THR A 426 -28.02 13.56 -3.57
C THR A 426 -26.64 12.92 -3.57
N SER A 427 -25.61 13.74 -3.82
CA SER A 427 -24.23 13.32 -4.03
C SER A 427 -23.32 13.94 -2.96
N PHE A 428 -22.31 13.21 -2.52
CA PHE A 428 -21.33 13.64 -1.52
C PHE A 428 -19.94 13.58 -2.14
N LEU A 429 -19.26 14.72 -2.24
CA LEU A 429 -17.96 14.84 -2.87
C LEU A 429 -16.88 14.21 -1.99
N ASP A 430 -16.19 13.21 -2.52
CA ASP A 430 -14.97 12.68 -1.92
C ASP A 430 -13.77 13.56 -2.32
N ASP A 431 -12.98 14.01 -1.34
CA ASP A 431 -11.79 14.84 -1.58
C ASP A 431 -10.63 14.03 -2.20
N GLY A 432 -10.77 12.70 -2.21
CA GLY A 432 -9.76 11.78 -2.70
C GLY A 432 -8.53 11.71 -1.80
N HIS A 433 -7.72 10.66 -1.98
CA HIS A 433 -6.64 10.35 -1.05
C HIS A 433 -5.35 9.93 -1.74
N SER A 434 -4.23 10.06 -1.02
CA SER A 434 -2.92 9.60 -1.48
C SER A 434 -2.89 8.08 -1.63
N TYR A 435 -2.02 7.55 -2.50
CA TYR A 435 -1.88 6.10 -2.72
C TYR A 435 -1.58 5.29 -1.44
N TRP A 436 -0.95 5.90 -0.42
CA TRP A 436 -0.63 5.20 0.83
C TRP A 436 -1.81 5.14 1.81
N SER A 437 -2.72 6.12 1.75
CA SER A 437 -3.94 6.15 2.56
C SER A 437 -4.97 5.11 2.13
N THR A 438 -4.97 4.66 0.87
CA THR A 438 -5.94 3.67 0.35
C THR A 438 -5.86 2.30 1.01
N TYR A 439 -4.78 2.00 1.74
CA TYR A 439 -4.64 0.75 2.51
C TYR A 439 -5.17 0.86 3.94
N CYS A 440 -5.55 2.07 4.36
CA CYS A 440 -5.97 2.40 5.73
C CYS A 440 -7.38 3.01 5.78
N THR A 441 -8.00 3.24 4.62
CA THR A 441 -9.35 3.77 4.41
C THR A 441 -10.17 2.77 3.58
N ASP A 442 -11.50 2.88 3.64
CA ASP A 442 -12.41 2.09 2.80
C ASP A 442 -13.30 3.01 1.94
N ASP A 443 -12.67 3.90 1.18
CA ASP A 443 -13.37 4.94 0.40
C ASP A 443 -14.15 4.35 -0.77
N TYR A 444 -13.73 3.18 -1.29
CA TYR A 444 -14.45 2.43 -2.31
C TYR A 444 -15.61 1.60 -1.76
N LEU A 445 -15.79 1.56 -0.43
CA LEU A 445 -16.84 0.84 0.26
C LEU A 445 -16.82 -0.66 -0.04
N GLU A 446 -15.63 -1.28 -0.09
CA GLU A 446 -15.50 -2.72 -0.31
C GLU A 446 -16.03 -3.51 0.89
N TYR A 447 -15.73 -3.06 2.11
CA TYR A 447 -15.97 -3.80 3.36
C TYR A 447 -17.01 -3.13 4.28
N TYR A 448 -17.16 -1.82 4.17
CA TYR A 448 -18.09 -0.97 4.88
C TYR A 448 -19.13 -0.37 3.93
N ARG A 449 -20.20 0.16 4.52
CA ARG A 449 -21.21 0.96 3.83
C ARG A 449 -21.15 2.35 4.40
N LEU A 450 -21.24 3.34 3.53
CA LEU A 450 -21.37 4.72 3.96
C LEU A 450 -22.82 4.95 4.40
N ILE A 451 -23.00 5.35 5.65
CA ILE A 451 -24.28 5.67 6.23
C ILE A 451 -24.39 7.19 6.32
N ILE A 452 -25.51 7.71 5.82
CA ILE A 452 -25.89 9.11 5.98
C ILE A 452 -27.12 9.15 6.88
N GLU A 453 -26.95 9.72 8.06
CA GLU A 453 -28.03 9.98 9.02
C GLU A 453 -28.47 11.44 8.94
N ASP A 454 -29.77 11.62 8.75
CA ASP A 454 -30.44 12.92 8.64
C ASP A 454 -31.74 12.90 9.45
N GLY A 455 -31.63 13.26 10.73
CA GLY A 455 -32.70 13.09 11.71
C GLY A 455 -33.08 11.61 11.84
N ASP A 456 -34.34 11.30 11.54
CA ASP A 456 -34.88 9.93 11.57
C ASP A 456 -34.62 9.16 10.25
N HIS A 457 -34.09 9.82 9.22
CA HIS A 457 -33.80 9.19 7.94
C HIS A 457 -32.39 8.63 7.89
N ARG A 458 -32.29 7.38 7.42
CA ARG A 458 -31.02 6.66 7.27
C ARG A 458 -30.84 6.19 5.84
N ARG A 459 -29.82 6.69 5.16
CA ARG A 459 -29.44 6.30 3.80
C ARG A 459 -28.19 5.44 3.83
N VAL A 460 -28.14 4.45 2.94
CA VAL A 460 -27.04 3.49 2.84
C VAL A 460 -26.48 3.57 1.42
N ILE A 461 -25.21 3.94 1.31
CA ILE A 461 -24.50 3.97 0.03
C ILE A 461 -23.53 2.79 0.01
N ASN A 462 -23.53 2.07 -1.11
CA ASN A 462 -22.71 0.89 -1.29
C ASN A 462 -21.60 1.08 -2.34
N ASN A 463 -21.66 2.10 -3.20
CA ASN A 463 -20.62 2.30 -4.22
C ASN A 463 -20.39 3.80 -4.40
N ILE A 464 -19.18 4.13 -4.85
CA ILE A 464 -18.81 5.48 -5.29
C ILE A 464 -18.92 5.57 -6.82
N TYR A 465 -19.40 6.71 -7.34
CA TYR A 465 -19.47 7.00 -8.77
C TYR A 465 -18.76 8.32 -9.06
N SER A 466 -17.77 8.32 -9.95
CA SER A 466 -17.07 9.53 -10.41
C SER A 466 -16.60 10.45 -9.26
N ASN A 467 -16.00 9.86 -8.21
CA ASN A 467 -15.53 10.53 -6.99
C ASN A 467 -16.63 11.17 -6.12
N ALA A 468 -17.86 10.66 -6.21
CA ALA A 468 -18.94 11.05 -5.31
C ALA A 468 -19.75 9.84 -4.83
N TYR A 469 -20.18 9.91 -3.57
CA TYR A 469 -21.14 8.95 -3.01
C TYR A 469 -22.54 9.43 -3.34
N THR A 470 -23.28 8.68 -4.16
CA THR A 470 -24.60 9.09 -4.65
C THR A 470 -25.72 8.26 -4.03
N THR A 471 -26.83 8.92 -3.68
CA THR A 471 -28.06 8.32 -3.17
C THR A 471 -29.29 9.05 -3.69
N PHE A 472 -30.48 8.54 -3.39
CA PHE A 472 -31.72 9.22 -3.72
C PHE A 472 -32.00 10.37 -2.74
N PRO A 473 -32.59 11.48 -3.22
CA PRO A 473 -32.99 12.58 -2.37
C PRO A 473 -34.14 12.18 -1.43
N LEU A 474 -34.16 12.79 -0.26
CA LEU A 474 -35.34 12.74 0.62
C LEU A 474 -36.45 13.67 0.08
N PRO A 475 -37.72 13.51 0.50
CA PRO A 475 -38.83 14.32 -0.02
C PRO A 475 -38.68 15.84 0.18
N ASP A 476 -37.87 16.25 1.15
CA ASP A 476 -37.52 17.64 1.44
C ASP A 476 -36.26 18.13 0.68
N GLU A 477 -35.59 17.24 -0.06
CA GLU A 477 -34.36 17.56 -0.80
C GLU A 477 -34.65 17.91 -2.28
N ASN A 478 -34.11 19.04 -2.70
CA ASN A 478 -34.14 19.58 -4.05
C ASN A 478 -32.85 20.39 -4.34
N SER A 479 -32.78 20.97 -5.54
CA SER A 479 -31.64 21.77 -6.01
C SER A 479 -31.27 22.97 -5.12
N CYS A 480 -32.17 23.41 -4.24
CA CYS A 480 -32.00 24.52 -3.30
C CYS A 480 -31.72 24.12 -1.85
N THR A 481 -31.52 22.83 -1.58
CA THR A 481 -31.39 22.32 -0.21
C THR A 481 -30.10 22.79 0.47
N ASN A 482 -30.23 23.27 1.70
CA ASN A 482 -29.11 23.48 2.62
C ASN A 482 -29.42 22.82 3.97
N LYS A 483 -28.67 21.79 4.34
CA LYS A 483 -28.76 21.14 5.67
C LYS A 483 -27.46 20.42 6.04
N LYS A 484 -27.35 20.00 7.30
CA LYS A 484 -26.25 19.17 7.79
C LYS A 484 -26.71 17.74 8.00
N VAL A 485 -25.87 16.79 7.64
CA VAL A 485 -26.09 15.36 7.86
C VAL A 485 -24.88 14.75 8.56
N LYS A 486 -25.08 13.64 9.26
CA LYS A 486 -23.99 12.85 9.83
C LYS A 486 -23.60 11.75 8.87
N VAL A 487 -22.31 11.57 8.67
CA VAL A 487 -21.78 10.53 7.79
C VAL A 487 -20.78 9.67 8.56
N TYR A 488 -20.89 8.35 8.40
CA TYR A 488 -19.96 7.37 8.98
C TYR A 488 -20.00 6.05 8.21
N LEU A 489 -19.00 5.20 8.41
CA LEU A 489 -18.92 3.85 7.89
C LEU A 489 -19.54 2.85 8.86
N GLU A 490 -20.32 1.91 8.34
CA GLU A 490 -20.87 0.76 9.07
C GLU A 490 -20.54 -0.55 8.33
N SER A 491 -20.10 -1.58 9.05
CA SER A 491 -19.61 -2.83 8.45
C SER A 491 -20.68 -3.59 7.62
N ARG A 492 -20.28 -4.27 6.53
CA ARG A 492 -21.20 -4.97 5.58
C ARG A 492 -21.71 -6.35 6.04
N GLY A 493 -21.15 -6.96 7.08
CA GLY A 493 -21.29 -8.40 7.38
C GLY A 493 -21.96 -8.76 8.72
N GLY A 494 -22.28 -10.05 8.89
CA GLY A 494 -23.06 -10.64 10.00
C GLY A 494 -22.32 -10.85 11.33
N GLY A 495 -21.30 -10.02 11.61
CA GLY A 495 -20.65 -9.95 12.93
C GLY A 495 -21.23 -8.81 13.78
N GLU A 496 -20.45 -8.35 14.77
CA GLU A 496 -20.81 -7.14 15.52
C GLU A 496 -20.73 -5.90 14.62
N LYS A 497 -21.72 -5.00 14.75
CA LYS A 497 -21.78 -3.78 13.94
C LYS A 497 -20.76 -2.78 14.43
N THR A 498 -19.62 -2.69 13.75
CA THR A 498 -18.62 -1.64 13.98
C THR A 498 -18.97 -0.39 13.20
N ARG A 499 -18.66 0.77 13.79
CA ARG A 499 -18.92 2.10 13.21
C ARG A 499 -17.69 2.98 13.35
N SER A 500 -17.35 3.69 12.28
CA SER A 500 -16.32 4.74 12.33
C SER A 500 -16.83 5.97 13.10
N ILE A 501 -15.92 6.89 13.42
CA ILE A 501 -16.27 8.16 14.07
C ILE A 501 -17.09 9.00 13.09
N PRO A 502 -18.30 9.45 13.48
CA PRO A 502 -19.15 10.22 12.58
C PRO A 502 -18.63 11.63 12.36
N ILE A 503 -18.73 12.11 11.12
CA ILE A 503 -18.44 13.49 10.72
C ILE A 503 -19.73 14.20 10.33
N GLU A 504 -19.78 15.52 10.54
CA GLU A 504 -20.86 16.36 10.01
C GLU A 504 -20.50 16.86 8.61
N VAL A 505 -21.38 16.60 7.64
CA VAL A 505 -21.24 17.08 6.26
C VAL A 505 -22.39 18.01 5.93
N GLU A 506 -22.08 19.15 5.32
CA GLU A 506 -23.07 20.10 4.82
C GLU A 506 -23.52 19.70 3.40
N ILE A 507 -24.83 19.48 3.22
CA ILE A 507 -25.46 19.46 1.91
C ILE A 507 -25.71 20.92 1.51
N ARG A 508 -25.11 21.35 0.41
CA ARG A 508 -25.17 22.71 -0.13
C ARG A 508 -26.10 22.78 -1.34
N PRO A 509 -26.73 23.93 -1.62
CA PRO A 509 -27.63 24.11 -2.76
C PRO A 509 -26.90 23.89 -4.09
N ALA A 510 -27.32 22.88 -4.85
CA ALA A 510 -26.71 22.53 -6.13
C ALA A 510 -26.85 23.67 -7.17
N ASP A 511 -28.01 24.33 -7.22
CA ASP A 511 -28.23 25.45 -8.16
C ASP A 511 -27.29 26.63 -7.90
N VAL A 512 -26.83 26.80 -6.65
CA VAL A 512 -25.86 27.83 -6.27
C VAL A 512 -24.43 27.37 -6.53
N LEU A 513 -24.10 26.12 -6.16
CA LEU A 513 -22.77 25.53 -6.39
C LEU A 513 -22.42 25.46 -7.88
N PHE A 514 -23.38 25.06 -8.72
CA PHE A 514 -23.19 24.89 -10.15
C PHE A 514 -23.84 26.03 -10.96
N ALA A 515 -24.06 27.17 -10.32
CA ALA A 515 -24.61 28.36 -10.96
C ALA A 515 -23.74 28.74 -12.17
N ARG A 516 -24.37 28.80 -13.34
CA ARG A 516 -23.72 29.16 -14.61
C ARG A 516 -23.76 30.66 -14.89
N TYR A 517 -23.95 31.48 -13.85
CA TYR A 517 -23.99 32.92 -14.03
C TYR A 517 -22.66 33.40 -14.56
N TYR A 518 -22.67 33.79 -15.82
CA TYR A 518 -21.55 34.33 -16.54
C TYR A 518 -21.93 35.76 -16.92
N PRO A 519 -21.36 36.80 -16.28
CA PRO A 519 -21.81 38.19 -16.41
C PRO A 519 -21.62 38.77 -17.81
N TRP A 520 -21.11 37.99 -18.76
CA TRP A 520 -20.84 38.37 -20.14
C TRP A 520 -21.32 37.32 -21.14
N GLY A 521 -22.26 36.45 -20.73
CA GLY A 521 -22.72 35.33 -21.56
C GLY A 521 -24.25 35.27 -21.73
N PHE A 522 -24.74 35.81 -22.84
CA PHE A 522 -25.46 35.12 -23.94
C PHE A 522 -25.41 36.07 -25.15
N TYR A 523 -25.26 35.57 -26.38
CA TYR A 523 -25.33 36.40 -27.62
C TYR A 523 -26.64 37.18 -27.81
N ASN A 524 -27.59 37.01 -26.90
CA ASN A 524 -28.90 37.65 -26.92
C ASN A 524 -29.02 38.82 -25.95
N ASP A 525 -28.02 39.02 -25.08
CA ASP A 525 -28.15 39.98 -24.00
C ASP A 525 -27.61 41.35 -24.43
N THR A 526 -28.50 42.34 -24.49
CA THR A 526 -28.12 43.74 -24.77
C THR A 526 -27.56 44.46 -23.55
N GLU A 527 -27.63 43.83 -22.38
CA GLU A 527 -27.27 44.44 -21.09
C GLU A 527 -25.87 44.05 -20.59
N SER A 528 -25.20 43.14 -21.31
CA SER A 528 -23.80 42.80 -21.09
C SER A 528 -22.97 43.09 -22.35
N ARG A 529 -21.75 43.59 -22.17
CA ARG A 529 -20.82 43.82 -23.29
C ARG A 529 -19.38 43.56 -22.90
N MET A 530 -18.61 43.15 -23.89
CA MET A 530 -17.17 42.94 -23.75
C MET A 530 -16.43 43.81 -24.77
N THR A 531 -15.34 44.43 -24.36
CA THR A 531 -14.47 45.20 -25.24
C THR A 531 -13.03 44.97 -24.86
N ALA A 532 -12.25 44.39 -25.77
CA ALA A 532 -10.81 44.32 -25.60
C ALA A 532 -10.21 45.73 -25.79
N LEU A 533 -9.31 46.10 -24.89
CA LEU A 533 -8.73 47.44 -24.86
C LEU A 533 -7.49 47.52 -25.75
N ALA A 534 -7.27 48.70 -26.33
CA ALA A 534 -6.14 49.00 -27.22
C ALA A 534 -5.16 50.00 -26.58
N GLY A 535 -4.02 50.23 -27.24
CA GLY A 535 -3.02 51.21 -26.79
C GLY A 535 -2.29 50.77 -25.51
N ALA A 536 -2.22 51.67 -24.51
CA ALA A 536 -1.55 51.41 -23.22
C ALA A 536 -2.24 50.31 -22.40
N ASP A 537 -3.52 50.05 -22.66
CA ASP A 537 -4.32 49.00 -22.02
C ASP A 537 -4.42 47.72 -22.86
N SER A 538 -3.64 47.61 -23.93
CA SER A 538 -3.50 46.37 -24.70
C SER A 538 -3.10 45.21 -23.76
N GLY A 539 -3.86 44.11 -23.80
CA GLY A 539 -3.74 43.05 -22.80
C GLY A 539 -4.96 42.87 -21.91
N LYS A 540 -5.87 43.86 -21.91
CA LYS A 540 -7.01 43.90 -21.00
C LYS A 540 -8.32 43.76 -21.74
N VAL A 541 -9.28 43.17 -21.06
CA VAL A 541 -10.67 43.04 -21.48
C VAL A 541 -11.52 43.82 -20.51
N GLN A 542 -12.31 44.75 -21.01
CA GLN A 542 -13.36 45.40 -20.24
C GLN A 542 -14.66 44.62 -20.39
N ILE A 543 -15.25 44.24 -19.27
CA ILE A 543 -16.48 43.46 -19.15
C ILE A 543 -17.51 44.36 -18.47
N TRP A 544 -18.71 44.44 -19.02
CA TRP A 544 -19.83 45.19 -18.49
C TRP A 544 -21.05 44.28 -18.37
N TRP A 545 -21.85 44.48 -17.32
CA TRP A 545 -23.10 43.75 -17.08
C TRP A 545 -24.10 44.65 -16.37
N ASN A 546 -25.38 44.30 -16.43
CA ASN A 546 -26.41 45.00 -15.70
C ASN A 546 -26.25 44.79 -14.19
N ALA A 547 -25.86 45.85 -13.47
CA ALA A 547 -25.75 45.82 -12.01
C ALA A 547 -27.10 46.00 -11.29
N THR A 548 -28.18 46.32 -12.01
CA THR A 548 -29.51 46.56 -11.42
C THR A 548 -30.31 45.28 -11.23
N GLU A 549 -30.03 44.24 -12.01
CA GLU A 549 -30.64 42.91 -11.88
C GLU A 549 -29.63 41.93 -11.28
N ILE A 550 -29.48 41.97 -9.95
CA ILE A 550 -28.58 41.04 -9.25
C ILE A 550 -29.23 39.65 -9.25
N PRO A 551 -28.60 38.62 -9.85
CA PRO A 551 -29.16 37.29 -9.88
C PRO A 551 -29.28 36.73 -8.47
N SER A 552 -30.46 36.15 -8.18
CA SER A 552 -30.76 35.46 -6.93
C SER A 552 -31.16 34.03 -7.23
N ILE A 553 -30.51 33.07 -6.59
CA ILE A 553 -30.75 31.63 -6.78
C ILE A 553 -30.96 31.01 -5.40
N CYS A 554 -32.06 30.30 -5.20
CA CYS A 554 -32.42 29.71 -3.90
C CYS A 554 -32.48 30.73 -2.74
N GLY A 555 -32.74 32.00 -3.06
CA GLY A 555 -32.70 33.13 -2.13
C GLY A 555 -31.30 33.59 -1.73
N TYR A 556 -30.24 33.09 -2.38
CA TYR A 556 -28.90 33.66 -2.26
C TYR A 556 -28.66 34.70 -3.36
N GLU A 557 -28.25 35.89 -2.97
CA GLU A 557 -27.94 36.97 -3.90
C GLU A 557 -26.47 36.92 -4.30
N ALA A 558 -26.17 37.09 -5.59
CA ALA A 558 -24.80 37.23 -6.06
C ALA A 558 -24.17 38.54 -5.52
N LYS A 559 -23.01 38.44 -4.86
CA LYS A 559 -22.31 39.61 -4.30
C LYS A 559 -20.98 39.88 -4.99
N GLN A 560 -20.21 38.84 -5.29
CA GLN A 560 -18.89 38.98 -5.91
C GLN A 560 -18.72 38.02 -7.07
N LEU A 561 -18.03 38.49 -8.11
CA LEU A 561 -17.57 37.72 -9.25
C LEU A 561 -16.06 37.55 -9.13
N TYR A 562 -15.57 36.35 -9.40
CA TYR A 562 -14.16 36.02 -9.46
C TYR A 562 -13.84 35.60 -10.88
N PHE A 563 -12.98 36.37 -11.55
CA PHE A 563 -12.38 36.06 -12.84
C PHE A 563 -10.97 35.55 -12.56
N ASP A 564 -10.81 34.23 -12.56
CA ASP A 564 -9.61 33.55 -12.07
C ASP A 564 -9.22 33.99 -10.64
N ASP A 565 -8.15 34.78 -10.49
CA ASP A 565 -7.60 35.29 -9.23
C ASP A 565 -8.10 36.70 -8.86
N GLN A 566 -8.86 37.36 -9.74
CA GLN A 566 -9.33 38.73 -9.52
C GLN A 566 -10.81 38.77 -9.15
N SER A 567 -11.17 39.56 -8.14
CA SER A 567 -12.55 39.70 -7.67
C SER A 567 -13.15 41.07 -7.93
N VAL A 568 -14.43 41.13 -8.27
CA VAL A 568 -15.19 42.36 -8.44
C VAL A 568 -16.60 42.21 -7.86
N THR A 569 -17.15 43.27 -7.26
CA THR A 569 -18.52 43.25 -6.76
C THR A 569 -19.53 43.27 -7.90
N VAL A 570 -20.59 42.45 -7.82
CA VAL A 570 -21.65 42.37 -8.84
C VAL A 570 -22.32 43.74 -9.06
N SER A 571 -22.45 44.55 -8.01
CA SER A 571 -23.03 45.90 -8.09
C SER A 571 -22.20 46.90 -8.88
N GLN A 572 -20.95 46.58 -9.23
CA GLN A 572 -20.08 47.51 -9.97
C GLN A 572 -20.48 47.63 -11.44
N GLY A 573 -21.08 46.58 -12.02
CA GLY A 573 -21.56 46.56 -13.42
C GLY A 573 -20.47 46.65 -14.48
N GLN A 574 -19.21 46.79 -14.08
CA GLN A 574 -18.05 46.85 -14.97
C GLN A 574 -16.79 46.34 -14.30
N PHE A 575 -15.93 45.69 -15.06
CA PHE A 575 -14.63 45.18 -14.61
C PHE A 575 -13.63 45.15 -15.75
N THR A 576 -12.37 45.49 -15.47
CA THR A 576 -11.28 45.38 -16.44
C THR A 576 -10.37 44.24 -16.04
N TYR A 577 -10.52 43.10 -16.70
CA TYR A 577 -9.73 41.89 -16.49
C TYR A 577 -8.45 41.94 -17.33
N ARG A 578 -7.30 41.65 -16.73
CA ARG A 578 -6.05 41.49 -17.47
C ARG A 578 -5.91 40.04 -17.90
N ALA A 579 -6.14 39.78 -19.18
CA ALA A 579 -6.19 38.42 -19.67
C ALA A 579 -4.80 37.79 -19.87
N ILE A 580 -4.72 36.50 -19.61
CA ILE A 580 -3.50 35.71 -19.78
C ILE A 580 -3.26 35.52 -21.28
N ARG A 581 -2.07 35.89 -21.73
CA ARG A 581 -1.64 35.73 -23.12
C ARG A 581 -1.33 34.26 -23.39
N GLU A 582 -2.15 33.59 -24.19
CA GLU A 582 -1.80 32.26 -24.70
C GLU A 582 -0.79 32.38 -25.88
N ARG A 583 0.10 31.39 -26.01
CA ARG A 583 1.34 31.46 -26.79
C ARG A 583 1.08 31.33 -28.30
N LYS A 584 1.59 32.30 -29.10
CA LYS A 584 1.68 32.35 -30.58
C LYS A 584 1.43 31.00 -31.30
N MET A 585 0.37 30.93 -32.10
CA MET A 585 0.30 29.99 -33.23
C MET A 585 1.18 30.49 -34.38
N ASP A 586 1.84 29.55 -35.08
CA ASP A 586 2.53 29.75 -36.36
C ASP A 586 1.51 29.92 -37.51
N SER A 587 0.62 30.91 -37.37
CA SER A 587 -0.42 31.29 -38.34
C SER A 587 -0.11 32.70 -38.87
N PRO A 588 -0.47 33.05 -40.12
CA PRO A 588 -0.16 34.37 -40.72
C PRO A 588 -0.72 35.58 -39.95
N CYS A 589 -1.51 35.37 -38.90
CA CYS A 589 -1.92 36.39 -37.96
C CYS A 589 -1.07 36.40 -36.69
N ALA A 590 -0.08 37.31 -36.64
CA ALA A 590 0.65 37.61 -35.41
C ALA A 590 -0.16 38.51 -34.44
N ILE A 591 -1.45 38.20 -34.22
CA ILE A 591 -2.32 38.96 -33.31
C ILE A 591 -2.32 38.33 -31.92
N THR A 592 -2.39 39.18 -30.90
CA THR A 592 -2.48 38.73 -29.50
C THR A 592 -3.92 38.33 -29.18
N TYR A 593 -4.12 37.09 -28.77
CA TYR A 593 -5.39 36.58 -28.27
C TYR A 593 -5.31 36.37 -26.76
N TYR A 594 -6.50 36.31 -26.16
CA TYR A 594 -6.70 36.29 -24.72
C TYR A 594 -7.66 35.16 -24.34
N ALA A 595 -7.26 34.32 -23.40
CA ALA A 595 -8.13 33.24 -22.93
C ALA A 595 -9.38 33.79 -22.23
N VAL A 596 -10.51 33.13 -22.45
CA VAL A 596 -11.76 33.38 -21.71
C VAL A 596 -11.57 32.91 -20.26
N PRO A 597 -11.61 33.81 -19.24
CA PRO A 597 -11.41 33.42 -17.84
C PRO A 597 -12.57 32.56 -17.33
N ALA A 598 -12.26 31.67 -16.40
CA ALA A 598 -13.29 30.99 -15.63
C ALA A 598 -13.91 31.98 -14.63
N VAL A 599 -15.24 31.94 -14.52
CA VAL A 599 -15.96 32.80 -13.56
C VAL A 599 -16.53 31.95 -12.46
N SER A 600 -16.26 32.34 -11.21
CA SER A 600 -16.96 31.83 -10.04
C SER A 600 -17.68 32.98 -9.34
N VAL A 601 -18.82 32.69 -8.73
CA VAL A 601 -19.68 33.70 -8.12
C VAL A 601 -19.82 33.38 -6.65
N VAL A 602 -19.65 34.38 -5.79
CA VAL A 602 -19.98 34.26 -4.37
C VAL A 602 -21.39 34.76 -4.15
N TYR A 603 -22.22 33.83 -3.71
CA TYR A 603 -23.61 34.01 -3.37
C TYR A 603 -23.76 34.12 -1.85
N THR A 604 -24.55 35.09 -1.38
CA THR A 604 -24.74 35.36 0.04
C THR A 604 -26.21 35.26 0.44
N LYS A 605 -26.49 34.56 1.54
CA LYS A 605 -27.81 34.50 2.19
C LYS A 605 -27.63 34.43 3.70
N GLU A 606 -28.28 35.33 4.44
CA GLU A 606 -28.29 35.30 5.92
C GLU A 606 -26.88 35.22 6.55
N GLY A 607 -25.89 35.91 5.95
CA GLY A 607 -24.49 35.91 6.40
C GLY A 607 -23.65 34.70 6.00
N ARG A 608 -24.22 33.71 5.30
CA ARG A 608 -23.48 32.58 4.72
C ARG A 608 -23.07 32.88 3.28
N ASN A 609 -21.85 32.50 2.91
CA ASN A 609 -21.30 32.68 1.57
C ASN A 609 -21.03 31.32 0.92
N ILE A 610 -21.52 31.13 -0.30
CA ILE A 610 -21.24 29.96 -1.13
C ILE A 610 -20.58 30.44 -2.40
N LYS A 611 -19.37 29.94 -2.68
CA LYS A 611 -18.67 30.18 -3.95
C LYS A 611 -19.07 29.09 -4.94
N SER A 612 -19.59 29.48 -6.10
CA SER A 612 -19.89 28.54 -7.19
C SER A 612 -18.60 27.96 -7.77
N SER A 613 -18.70 26.77 -8.34
CA SER A 613 -17.66 26.17 -9.16
C SER A 613 -17.28 27.11 -10.32
N PRO A 614 -16.00 27.21 -10.69
CA PRO A 614 -15.59 27.99 -11.84
C PRO A 614 -16.29 27.49 -13.11
N PHE A 615 -16.96 28.39 -13.80
CA PHE A 615 -17.69 28.10 -15.04
C PHE A 615 -17.02 28.79 -16.23
N VAL A 616 -16.88 28.04 -17.33
CA VAL A 616 -16.49 28.54 -18.65
C VAL A 616 -17.57 28.11 -19.65
N PRO A 617 -18.13 29.02 -20.48
CA PRO A 617 -19.20 28.69 -21.42
C PRO A 617 -18.93 27.59 -22.47
N GLN A 618 -17.68 27.10 -22.58
CA GLN A 618 -17.24 26.10 -23.56
C GLN A 618 -16.85 24.75 -22.95
N ASP A 619 -17.08 24.56 -21.64
CA ASP A 619 -16.70 23.31 -20.99
C ASP A 619 -17.50 22.13 -21.57
N GLN A 620 -16.80 21.25 -22.31
CA GLN A 620 -17.36 20.08 -23.01
C GLN A 620 -17.78 18.96 -22.06
N SER A 621 -17.50 19.09 -20.75
CA SER A 621 -17.85 18.09 -19.73
C SER A 621 -19.36 17.97 -19.45
N TYR A 622 -20.20 18.86 -20.00
CA TYR A 622 -21.66 18.82 -19.83
C TYR A 622 -22.42 18.51 -21.14
N PRO A 623 -23.45 17.63 -21.10
CA PRO A 623 -24.02 16.98 -22.29
C PRO A 623 -24.98 17.85 -23.12
N THR A 624 -24.92 19.18 -23.02
CA THR A 624 -25.68 20.10 -23.89
C THR A 624 -24.77 20.72 -24.93
N SER A 625 -24.02 19.88 -25.65
CA SER A 625 -23.35 20.29 -26.88
C SER A 625 -24.40 20.46 -27.97
N THR A 626 -24.81 21.70 -28.29
CA THR A 626 -25.29 22.08 -29.64
C THR A 626 -25.65 23.55 -29.81
N THR A 627 -25.93 24.33 -28.75
CA THR A 627 -26.60 25.64 -28.95
C THR A 627 -25.74 26.89 -28.85
N TYR A 628 -24.53 26.85 -28.25
CA TYR A 628 -23.75 28.07 -28.02
C TYR A 628 -22.24 27.86 -28.23
N ASN A 629 -21.76 28.10 -29.46
CA ASN A 629 -20.33 28.09 -29.76
C ASN A 629 -19.72 29.45 -29.37
N PHE A 630 -19.12 29.55 -28.18
CA PHE A 630 -18.24 30.68 -27.83
C PHE A 630 -16.81 30.44 -28.37
N TYR A 631 -16.05 31.50 -28.65
CA TYR A 631 -14.62 31.41 -28.99
C TYR A 631 -13.78 31.22 -27.73
N ARG A 632 -12.89 30.22 -27.72
CA ARG A 632 -12.01 29.91 -26.58
C ARG A 632 -11.02 31.03 -26.29
N ASN A 633 -10.56 31.66 -27.36
CA ASN A 633 -9.54 32.70 -27.36
C ASN A 633 -10.07 33.94 -28.07
N LEU A 634 -10.09 35.06 -27.35
CA LEU A 634 -10.71 36.30 -27.80
C LEU A 634 -9.70 37.26 -28.43
N VAL A 635 -10.06 37.78 -29.61
CA VAL A 635 -9.29 38.78 -30.36
C VAL A 635 -9.93 40.15 -30.17
N PRO A 636 -9.16 41.25 -30.05
CA PRO A 636 -9.71 42.59 -29.97
C PRO A 636 -10.40 43.03 -31.27
N VAL A 637 -11.64 43.50 -31.14
CA VAL A 637 -12.47 43.96 -32.26
C VAL A 637 -13.27 45.19 -31.83
N ASP A 638 -13.49 46.12 -32.77
CA ASP A 638 -14.31 47.31 -32.52
C ASP A 638 -15.77 46.91 -32.29
N ALA A 639 -16.42 47.46 -31.27
CA ALA A 639 -17.84 47.21 -31.02
C ALA A 639 -18.72 47.61 -32.21
N SER A 640 -18.29 48.58 -33.03
CA SER A 640 -19.01 49.05 -34.21
C SER A 640 -18.92 48.12 -35.43
N ILE A 641 -18.25 46.96 -35.34
CA ILE A 641 -18.22 46.02 -36.48
C ILE A 641 -19.58 45.40 -36.77
N THR A 642 -20.49 45.40 -35.79
CA THR A 642 -21.88 45.00 -36.02
C THR A 642 -22.61 46.19 -36.64
N PRO A 643 -23.31 46.01 -37.77
CA PRO A 643 -24.10 47.09 -38.35
C PRO A 643 -25.22 47.51 -37.38
N ASP A 644 -25.52 48.81 -37.30
CA ASP A 644 -26.58 49.34 -36.43
C ASP A 644 -27.99 48.87 -36.86
N HIS A 645 -28.13 48.53 -38.14
CA HIS A 645 -29.36 48.02 -38.74
C HIS A 645 -29.05 46.79 -39.59
N PHE A 646 -29.82 45.73 -39.41
CA PHE A 646 -29.69 44.51 -40.20
C PHE A 646 -31.07 43.90 -40.45
N ASN A 647 -31.33 43.57 -41.70
CA ASN A 647 -32.59 42.99 -42.16
C ASN A 647 -32.36 41.73 -42.98
N LEU A 648 -33.27 40.79 -42.84
CA LEU A 648 -33.36 39.59 -43.66
C LEU A 648 -34.65 39.62 -44.46
N ARG A 649 -34.58 39.22 -45.72
CA ARG A 649 -35.74 39.01 -46.58
C ARG A 649 -35.80 37.59 -47.10
N VAL A 650 -37.02 37.11 -47.35
CA VAL A 650 -37.24 35.81 -48.00
C VAL A 650 -37.03 35.99 -49.50
N ILE A 651 -36.10 35.25 -50.09
CA ILE A 651 -35.87 35.28 -51.55
C ILE A 651 -36.39 34.04 -52.27
N GLN A 652 -36.59 32.95 -51.52
CA GLN A 652 -37.15 31.71 -52.03
C GLN A 652 -37.89 31.03 -50.89
N ALA A 653 -39.11 30.59 -51.16
CA ALA A 653 -39.91 29.80 -50.23
C ALA A 653 -40.42 28.55 -50.96
N TYR A 654 -40.34 27.40 -50.29
CA TYR A 654 -40.88 26.16 -50.82
C TYR A 654 -42.37 26.06 -50.45
N SER A 655 -43.23 25.94 -51.46
CA SER A 655 -44.69 26.09 -51.34
C SER A 655 -45.39 25.13 -50.37
N SER A 656 -44.72 24.05 -49.95
CA SER A 656 -45.25 23.02 -49.04
C SER A 656 -44.48 22.91 -47.71
N SER A 657 -43.58 23.84 -47.39
CA SER A 657 -42.76 23.72 -46.17
C SER A 657 -42.38 25.07 -45.54
N ASN A 658 -42.00 25.04 -44.26
CA ASN A 658 -41.38 26.19 -43.59
C ASN A 658 -39.93 26.44 -44.04
N PHE A 659 -39.42 25.69 -45.01
CA PHE A 659 -38.08 25.89 -45.55
C PHE A 659 -38.05 27.16 -46.42
N LYS A 660 -37.24 28.12 -45.99
CA LYS A 660 -37.07 29.43 -46.62
C LYS A 660 -35.60 29.73 -46.82
N THR A 661 -35.26 30.34 -47.94
CA THR A 661 -33.96 30.95 -48.19
C THR A 661 -34.05 32.41 -47.76
N LEU A 662 -33.31 32.77 -46.71
CA LEU A 662 -33.19 34.13 -46.22
C LEU A 662 -31.95 34.77 -46.83
N GLN A 663 -32.08 35.99 -47.34
CA GLN A 663 -30.99 36.81 -47.82
C GLN A 663 -30.87 38.07 -46.96
N ALA A 664 -29.64 38.42 -46.59
CA ALA A 664 -29.34 39.72 -46.01
C ALA A 664 -29.29 40.79 -47.10
N ASP A 665 -29.91 41.94 -46.84
CA ASP A 665 -29.91 43.08 -47.78
C ASP A 665 -28.49 43.67 -47.96
N ASP A 666 -27.70 43.71 -46.88
CA ASP A 666 -26.30 44.12 -46.88
C ASP A 666 -25.52 43.35 -45.80
N VAL A 667 -24.33 42.86 -46.14
CA VAL A 667 -23.39 42.26 -45.20
C VAL A 667 -22.09 43.06 -45.31
N PRO A 668 -21.73 43.86 -44.29
CA PRO A 668 -20.62 44.78 -44.39
C PRO A 668 -19.30 44.02 -44.62
N ASN A 669 -18.42 44.62 -45.43
CA ASN A 669 -17.11 44.06 -45.72
C ASN A 669 -16.04 44.63 -44.78
N ILE A 670 -16.14 44.28 -43.50
CA ILE A 670 -15.20 44.78 -42.49
C ILE A 670 -13.89 44.01 -42.59
N GLN A 671 -12.80 44.76 -42.69
CA GLN A 671 -11.46 44.18 -42.71
C GLN A 671 -11.03 43.86 -41.28
N CYS A 672 -11.19 42.59 -40.89
CA CYS A 672 -10.64 42.09 -39.65
C CYS A 672 -9.11 42.11 -39.70
N ALA A 673 -8.47 42.51 -38.60
CA ALA A 673 -7.01 42.50 -38.51
C ALA A 673 -6.42 41.10 -38.74
N CYS A 674 -7.19 40.06 -38.40
CA CYS A 674 -6.92 38.67 -38.72
C CYS A 674 -8.20 37.95 -39.16
N GLY A 675 -8.11 37.15 -40.21
CA GLY A 675 -9.16 36.23 -40.62
C GLY A 675 -10.32 36.89 -41.38
N SER A 676 -11.54 36.39 -41.16
CA SER A 676 -12.75 36.80 -41.89
C SER A 676 -13.78 37.43 -40.98
N PHE A 677 -14.51 38.42 -41.52
CA PHE A 677 -15.68 38.98 -40.88
C PHE A 677 -16.91 38.12 -41.16
N VAL A 678 -17.69 37.83 -40.12
CA VAL A 678 -18.96 37.12 -40.19
C VAL A 678 -20.01 37.84 -39.35
N LEU A 679 -21.28 37.76 -39.76
CA LEU A 679 -22.43 38.12 -38.96
C LEU A 679 -23.07 36.85 -38.40
N VAL A 680 -23.03 36.67 -37.09
CA VAL A 680 -23.77 35.62 -36.40
C VAL A 680 -25.19 36.12 -36.19
N VAL A 681 -26.17 35.41 -36.74
CA VAL A 681 -27.58 35.75 -36.67
C VAL A 681 -28.34 34.65 -35.96
N GLN A 682 -29.11 35.04 -34.95
CA GLN A 682 -29.96 34.14 -34.18
C GLN A 682 -31.39 34.66 -34.20
N ILE A 683 -32.34 33.79 -34.54
CA ILE A 683 -33.76 34.14 -34.61
C ILE A 683 -34.48 33.41 -33.48
N TYR A 684 -35.28 34.17 -32.73
CA TYR A 684 -36.06 33.75 -31.59
C TYR A 684 -37.54 33.96 -31.85
N ASP A 685 -38.34 33.07 -31.30
CA ASP A 685 -39.76 33.32 -31.12
C ASP A 685 -39.97 34.41 -30.06
N LEU A 686 -41.17 35.01 -30.04
CA LEU A 686 -41.53 36.10 -29.12
C LEU A 686 -41.55 35.66 -27.65
N ASP A 687 -41.64 34.36 -27.39
CA ASP A 687 -41.56 33.75 -26.06
C ASP A 687 -40.11 33.56 -25.57
N GLY A 688 -39.11 33.89 -26.39
CA GLY A 688 -37.69 33.77 -26.07
C GLY A 688 -37.06 32.42 -26.47
N THR A 689 -37.79 31.54 -27.16
CA THR A 689 -37.26 30.26 -27.66
C THR A 689 -36.40 30.47 -28.91
N ILE A 690 -35.18 29.89 -28.94
CA ILE A 690 -34.33 29.93 -30.14
C ILE A 690 -34.93 29.05 -31.25
N LEU A 691 -35.12 29.62 -32.44
CA LEU A 691 -35.62 28.90 -33.60
C LEU A 691 -34.50 28.45 -34.53
N THR A 692 -33.55 29.33 -34.81
CA THR A 692 -32.44 29.04 -35.72
C THR A 692 -31.25 29.96 -35.44
N SER A 693 -30.04 29.47 -35.72
CA SER A 693 -28.79 30.22 -35.64
C SER A 693 -27.93 29.91 -36.86
N PHE A 694 -27.35 30.93 -37.49
CA PHE A 694 -26.46 30.78 -38.65
C PHE A 694 -25.49 31.95 -38.77
N SER A 695 -24.46 31.78 -39.59
CA SER A 695 -23.46 32.81 -39.86
C SER A 695 -23.54 33.25 -41.32
N LEU A 696 -23.47 34.55 -41.55
CA LEU A 696 -23.41 35.18 -42.87
C LEU A 696 -22.06 35.87 -43.07
N SER A 697 -21.62 35.99 -44.30
CA SER A 697 -20.41 36.73 -44.68
C SER A 697 -20.61 37.41 -46.03
N LYS A 698 -19.66 38.22 -46.47
CA LYS A 698 -19.73 38.82 -47.81
C LYS A 698 -19.82 37.78 -48.93
N THR A 699 -19.23 36.60 -48.74
CA THR A 699 -19.29 35.49 -49.70
C THR A 699 -20.51 34.61 -49.50
N ILE A 700 -21.15 34.65 -48.32
CA ILE A 700 -22.32 33.85 -47.95
C ILE A 700 -23.39 34.80 -47.39
N VAL A 701 -24.10 35.48 -48.30
CA VAL A 701 -25.16 36.46 -47.95
C VAL A 701 -26.55 35.82 -47.85
N GLN A 702 -26.65 34.52 -48.10
CA GLN A 702 -27.89 33.74 -48.10
C GLN A 702 -27.73 32.52 -47.20
N THR A 703 -28.81 32.14 -46.52
CA THR A 703 -28.88 30.91 -45.73
C THR A 703 -30.23 30.23 -45.92
N TYR A 704 -30.29 28.94 -45.61
CA TYR A 704 -31.52 28.16 -45.61
C TYR A 704 -31.92 27.85 -44.18
N THR A 705 -33.19 28.07 -43.83
CA THR A 705 -33.70 27.78 -42.50
C THR A 705 -35.17 27.33 -42.52
N TYR A 706 -35.58 26.61 -41.48
CA TYR A 706 -36.96 26.18 -41.27
C TYR A 706 -37.65 27.19 -40.35
N ILE A 707 -38.34 28.16 -40.93
CA ILE A 707 -39.06 29.20 -40.18
C ILE A 707 -40.39 29.53 -40.86
N ALA A 708 -41.48 29.66 -40.09
CA ALA A 708 -42.78 30.04 -40.63
C ALA A 708 -42.82 31.54 -40.99
N TYR A 709 -43.80 31.98 -41.77
CA TYR A 709 -44.07 33.42 -41.89
C TYR A 709 -44.63 33.92 -40.55
N GLY A 710 -44.18 35.09 -40.09
CA GLY A 710 -44.46 35.54 -38.73
C GLY A 710 -43.57 36.69 -38.27
N ARG A 711 -43.71 37.05 -37.00
CA ARG A 711 -42.94 38.09 -36.31
C ARG A 711 -42.02 37.43 -35.30
N TYR A 712 -40.74 37.76 -35.36
CA TYR A 712 -39.67 37.16 -34.57
C TYR A 712 -38.74 38.22 -34.02
N VAL A 713 -37.95 37.85 -33.00
CA VAL A 713 -36.83 38.68 -32.52
C VAL A 713 -35.56 38.13 -33.15
N MET A 714 -34.75 39.00 -33.73
CA MET A 714 -33.47 38.64 -34.34
C MET A 714 -32.34 39.33 -33.58
N TYR A 715 -31.35 38.56 -33.15
CA TYR A 715 -30.09 39.06 -32.60
C TYR A 715 -28.99 38.90 -33.64
N VAL A 716 -28.23 39.97 -33.85
CA VAL A 716 -27.17 40.03 -34.85
C VAL A 716 -25.89 40.49 -34.17
N THR A 717 -24.82 39.72 -34.35
CA THR A 717 -23.51 40.02 -33.78
C THR A 717 -22.46 39.90 -34.87
N GLY A 718 -21.75 40.99 -35.15
CA GLY A 718 -20.54 40.94 -35.98
C GLY A 718 -19.43 40.23 -35.24
N ALA A 719 -18.65 39.42 -35.95
CA ALA A 719 -17.48 38.75 -35.38
C ALA A 719 -16.33 38.71 -36.38
N CYS A 720 -15.11 38.82 -35.87
CA CYS A 720 -13.87 38.53 -36.59
C CYS A 720 -13.33 37.18 -36.14
N THR A 721 -13.10 36.26 -37.07
CA THR A 721 -12.70 34.87 -36.78
C THR A 721 -11.55 34.43 -37.68
N SER A 722 -10.64 33.58 -37.19
CA SER A 722 -9.50 33.07 -38.00
C SER A 722 -9.95 32.22 -39.19
N SER A 723 -11.10 31.55 -39.08
CA SER A 723 -11.74 30.76 -40.13
C SER A 723 -13.25 30.99 -40.14
N ILE A 724 -13.87 30.89 -41.32
CA ILE A 724 -15.33 30.97 -41.50
C ILE A 724 -16.02 29.71 -40.92
N LEU A 725 -15.26 28.61 -40.75
CA LEU A 725 -15.73 27.36 -40.15
C LEU A 725 -15.22 27.27 -38.71
N PHE A 726 -16.17 27.12 -37.76
CA PHE A 726 -16.01 27.00 -36.30
C PHE A 726 -14.58 26.85 -35.78
N ASP A 727 -13.88 27.97 -35.61
CA ASP A 727 -12.55 28.00 -35.01
C ASP A 727 -12.64 28.38 -33.52
N SER A 728 -11.57 28.07 -32.79
CA SER A 728 -11.42 28.39 -31.36
C SER A 728 -10.98 29.84 -31.09
N TYR A 729 -10.81 30.66 -32.14
CA TYR A 729 -10.27 32.02 -32.07
C TYR A 729 -11.19 33.03 -32.78
N GLY A 730 -11.60 34.08 -32.06
CA GLY A 730 -12.34 35.18 -32.67
C GLY A 730 -12.73 36.28 -31.69
N GLY A 731 -13.27 37.38 -32.19
CA GLY A 731 -13.73 38.50 -31.37
C GLY A 731 -15.09 39.00 -31.83
N TYR A 732 -15.90 39.47 -30.88
CA TYR A 732 -17.28 39.88 -31.12
C TYR A 732 -17.42 41.41 -31.08
N GLY A 733 -18.22 41.96 -31.98
CA GLY A 733 -18.76 43.31 -31.91
C GLY A 733 -19.99 43.37 -31.01
N ARG A 734 -20.64 44.55 -30.95
CA ARG A 734 -21.86 44.74 -30.15
C ARG A 734 -23.02 43.95 -30.75
N THR A 735 -23.74 43.14 -29.97
CA THR A 735 -24.99 42.52 -30.42
C THR A 735 -26.07 43.59 -30.59
N ILE A 736 -26.80 43.56 -31.70
CA ILE A 736 -28.02 44.35 -31.88
C ILE A 736 -29.25 43.45 -31.86
N ARG A 737 -30.33 43.98 -31.29
CA ARG A 737 -31.66 43.38 -31.34
C ARG A 737 -32.47 44.06 -32.43
N SER A 738 -33.02 43.28 -33.35
CA SER A 738 -33.89 43.74 -34.43
C SER A 738 -35.17 42.91 -34.46
N GLU A 739 -36.25 43.50 -34.94
CA GLU A 739 -37.50 42.79 -35.17
C GLU A 739 -37.52 42.23 -36.60
N LEU A 740 -37.74 40.93 -36.74
CA LEU A 740 -37.83 40.27 -38.03
C LEU A 740 -39.28 39.95 -38.37
N ILE A 741 -39.80 40.55 -39.44
CA ILE A 741 -41.15 40.28 -39.95
C ILE A 741 -41.04 39.58 -41.30
N LEU A 742 -41.33 38.27 -41.32
CA LEU A 742 -41.35 37.48 -42.54
C LEU A 742 -42.76 37.51 -43.14
N LYS A 743 -42.94 38.23 -44.25
CA LYS A 743 -44.20 38.30 -45.00
C LYS A 743 -44.13 37.48 -46.29
N GLU A 744 -45.27 36.93 -46.70
CA GLU A 744 -45.41 36.29 -48.01
C GLU A 744 -45.43 37.37 -49.10
N GLU A 745 -44.60 37.23 -50.15
CA GLU A 745 -44.65 38.14 -51.29
C GLU A 745 -46.00 37.99 -52.03
N PRO A 746 -46.64 39.09 -52.44
CA PRO A 746 -47.90 39.01 -53.20
C PRO A 746 -47.68 38.26 -54.52
N PRO A 747 -48.63 37.39 -54.95
CA PRO A 747 -48.45 36.57 -56.14
C PRO A 747 -48.21 37.44 -57.39
N SER A 748 -47.21 37.05 -58.19
CA SER A 748 -46.82 37.76 -59.42
C SER A 748 -48.02 38.04 -60.35
N PRO A 749 -48.17 39.27 -60.87
CA PRO A 749 -49.27 39.63 -61.79
C PRO A 749 -49.27 38.80 -63.09
N LEU A 750 -48.15 38.15 -63.43
CA LEU A 750 -48.02 37.28 -64.61
C LEU A 750 -48.95 36.07 -64.58
N ARG A 751 -49.38 35.59 -63.39
CA ARG A 751 -50.33 34.47 -63.26
C ARG A 751 -51.72 34.78 -63.82
N TRP A 752 -52.12 36.05 -63.86
CA TRP A 752 -53.42 36.46 -64.41
C TRP A 752 -53.35 36.94 -65.86
N ILE A 753 -52.21 37.47 -66.29
CA ILE A 753 -52.04 38.00 -67.66
C ILE A 753 -52.07 36.87 -68.70
N ILE A 754 -51.37 35.74 -68.45
CA ILE A 754 -51.27 34.64 -69.42
C ILE A 754 -52.63 33.98 -69.70
N PRO A 755 -53.46 33.60 -68.69
CA PRO A 755 -54.78 33.03 -68.96
C PRO A 755 -55.74 34.01 -69.64
N VAL A 756 -55.72 35.29 -69.24
CA VAL A 756 -56.62 36.31 -69.81
C VAL A 756 -56.28 36.58 -71.29
N SER A 757 -55.00 36.58 -71.67
CA SER A 757 -54.59 36.68 -73.08
C SER A 757 -55.00 35.46 -73.91
N ILE A 758 -54.93 34.25 -73.36
CA ILE A 758 -55.37 33.02 -74.05
C ILE A 758 -56.90 33.02 -74.26
N VAL A 759 -57.67 33.40 -73.24
CA VAL A 759 -59.14 33.52 -73.34
C VAL A 759 -59.54 34.64 -74.32
N GLY A 760 -58.85 35.78 -74.29
CA GLY A 760 -59.06 36.87 -75.25
C GLY A 760 -58.79 36.44 -76.70
N GLY A 761 -57.72 35.69 -76.95
CA GLY A 761 -57.42 35.13 -78.27
C GLY A 761 -58.47 34.13 -78.75
N LEU A 762 -58.97 33.27 -77.88
CA LEU A 762 -60.03 32.29 -78.19
C LEU A 762 -61.35 32.94 -78.60
N ILE A 763 -61.74 34.03 -77.95
CA ILE A 763 -62.98 34.77 -78.26
C ILE A 763 -62.91 35.37 -79.68
N VAL A 764 -61.77 35.91 -80.09
CA VAL A 764 -61.58 36.48 -81.44
C VAL A 764 -61.68 35.40 -82.52
N VAL A 765 -61.09 34.21 -82.29
CA VAL A 765 -61.17 33.08 -83.24
C VAL A 765 -62.61 32.58 -83.38
N VAL A 766 -63.33 32.40 -82.27
CA VAL A 766 -64.74 32.00 -82.29
C VAL A 766 -65.60 33.04 -83.03
N GLY A 767 -65.38 34.33 -82.78
CA GLY A 767 -66.06 35.41 -83.49
C GLY A 767 -65.84 35.38 -85.00
N ALA A 768 -64.60 35.14 -85.45
CA ALA A 768 -64.28 35.03 -86.87
C ALA A 768 -64.97 33.84 -87.55
N VAL A 769 -65.02 32.68 -86.88
CA VAL A 769 -65.68 31.47 -87.40
C VAL A 769 -67.20 31.68 -87.53
N VAL A 770 -67.85 32.27 -86.52
CA VAL A 770 -69.29 32.58 -86.56
C VAL A 770 -69.61 33.54 -87.70
N THR A 771 -68.79 34.59 -87.88
CA THR A 771 -68.96 35.55 -88.98
C THR A 771 -68.82 34.88 -90.35
N PHE A 772 -67.84 33.98 -90.52
CA PHE A 772 -67.64 33.21 -91.76
C PHE A 772 -68.84 32.30 -92.07
N VAL A 773 -69.39 31.61 -91.07
CA VAL A 773 -70.58 30.76 -91.21
C VAL A 773 -71.81 31.59 -91.62
N LEU A 774 -72.02 32.77 -91.01
CA LEU A 774 -73.12 33.66 -91.34
C LEU A 774 -73.04 34.20 -92.78
N VAL A 775 -71.84 34.57 -93.25
CA VAL A 775 -71.62 35.02 -94.64
C VAL A 775 -71.92 33.89 -95.63
N LYS A 776 -71.46 32.66 -95.35
CA LYS A 776 -71.71 31.50 -96.22
C LYS A 776 -73.21 31.14 -96.28
N LYS A 777 -73.94 31.26 -95.17
CA LYS A 777 -75.39 31.03 -95.11
C LYS A 777 -76.17 32.09 -95.90
N ARG A 778 -75.71 33.35 -95.90
CA ARG A 778 -76.31 34.46 -96.67
C ARG A 778 -76.09 34.31 -98.18
N MET A 779 -74.92 33.83 -98.61
CA MET A 779 -74.68 33.53 -100.03
C MET A 779 -75.57 32.39 -100.56
N ARG A 780 -75.84 31.35 -99.75
CA ARG A 780 -76.72 30.24 -100.14
C ARG A 780 -78.19 30.65 -100.29
N HIS A 781 -78.65 31.68 -99.57
CA HIS A 781 -80.02 32.18 -99.67
C HIS A 781 -80.24 33.07 -100.91
N ASN A 782 -79.21 33.77 -101.38
CA ASN A 782 -79.29 34.59 -102.59
C ASN A 782 -79.22 33.78 -103.89
N TYR A 783 -78.73 32.54 -103.87
CA TYR A 783 -78.65 31.69 -105.06
C TYR A 783 -79.99 31.00 -105.42
N TYR A 784 -80.93 30.87 -104.47
CA TYR A 784 -82.25 30.24 -104.70
C TYR A 784 -83.35 31.23 -105.15
N ARG A 785 -83.00 32.47 -105.50
CA ARG A 785 -83.97 33.52 -105.89
C ARG A 785 -83.82 34.01 -107.34
N LEU A 786 -83.03 33.30 -108.15
CA LEU A 786 -82.84 33.53 -109.59
C LEU A 786 -82.86 32.19 -110.33
N GLU A 787 -84.03 31.55 -110.36
CA GLU A 787 -84.50 30.63 -111.41
C GLU A 787 -86.02 30.70 -111.49
#